data_AF-N2BVE4-F1
#
_entry.id   AF-N2BVE4-F1
#
_cell.length_a   1.000
_cell.length_b   1.000
_cell.length_c   1.000
_cell.angle_alpha   90.00
_cell.angle_beta   90.00
_cell.angle_gamma   90.00
#
_symmetry.space_group_name_H-M   'P 1'
#
loop_
_entity.id
_entity.type
_entity.pdbx_description
1 polymer ?
#
loop_
_entity_poly.entity_id
_entity_poly.type
_entity_poly.pdbx_seq_one_letter_code
_entity_poly.pdbx_strand_id
1 'polypeptide(L)'
;MKKYAILKRLTFGAALCWLFAVLVVLFGLPHQAWAKDYSIEQVKIDATVNPDGSMDVVENRTFNFNGRFNGVYWKIPEGVYDGRAITVTDIKAGLAEKGSLTPYTQLTQNDSENDDTFQVLNEEGVKRVKIFHPVRSEQQSYVISYRINNAVSVWSDCAELYWKFVSDGWDVPSNNVSCEIHLPVPEGQSVVPGDNVRAWGHGALTGLVTQSKDKKGVLFTVDRVGTYEFAESRITFPISWVGDVTPISTKRLDAIIDEETKWAEQANQRRQSMREYEQSRKKYTQTAADYFKNIFIAASPITCLLMGFFAYKNYARYRRLHEPLFKDTYFRDVPSHDNPVVYSILQNRGKCKSMFLTAGIMHLSAIKALRIEQADDKDGSASWRLTALKEPEELTDSIDRATYELLFKKVASKAKQQSSNETHKVIRMSDLEEVAKEKPEKYANWLNSWTANAERAAYHKHYFKDTHKNRVWLMTVLCGLVFIVPFAPMAIVIPFIFSDWGNLIGPAAWLWPLYLALQVGTMVWITSKARKMRKLSVEGVELDAKLQALKHWFNDFTRLNEAVPNDVVLWSKLLVIAVALGVSQKVLEEIRVALPQYVDDAQSIPTYIWLNSYSWTDSPLSTLDRSVLGSATASTIASSRDSFGGGSFGGGGGGFSGGGGGGFGGGGGGGAF
;
A
#
# COMPACT_ATOMS: atom_id res chain seq x y z
N MET A 1 -26.10 -24.89 -7.01
CA MET A 1 -24.99 -23.98 -7.39
C MET A 1 -25.28 -22.48 -7.18
N LYS A 2 -26.36 -21.89 -7.71
CA LYS A 2 -26.63 -20.41 -7.71
C LYS A 2 -26.52 -19.64 -6.36
N LYS A 3 -26.48 -20.27 -5.18
CA LYS A 3 -26.32 -19.59 -3.86
C LYS A 3 -24.87 -19.20 -3.50
N TYR A 4 -23.85 -19.99 -3.88
CA TYR A 4 -22.43 -19.65 -3.60
C TYR A 4 -22.02 -18.30 -4.22
N ALA A 5 -22.62 -17.96 -5.36
CA ALA A 5 -22.44 -16.66 -6.02
C ALA A 5 -22.91 -15.47 -5.16
N ILE A 6 -23.85 -15.62 -4.24
CA ILE A 6 -24.42 -14.49 -3.47
C ILE A 6 -23.55 -14.15 -2.25
N LEU A 7 -23.01 -15.15 -1.55
CA LEU A 7 -22.07 -14.88 -0.47
C LEU A 7 -20.72 -14.39 -1.01
N LYS A 8 -20.25 -14.97 -2.14
CA LYS A 8 -19.16 -14.36 -2.93
C LYS A 8 -19.52 -12.93 -3.31
N ARG A 9 -20.66 -12.61 -3.95
CA ARG A 9 -21.03 -11.22 -4.32
C ARG A 9 -21.08 -10.20 -3.16
N LEU A 10 -21.12 -10.62 -1.90
CA LEU A 10 -20.97 -9.71 -0.75
C LEU A 10 -19.51 -9.53 -0.33
N THR A 11 -18.72 -10.59 -0.21
CA THR A 11 -17.28 -10.47 0.11
C THR A 11 -16.49 -9.94 -1.07
N PHE A 12 -16.73 -10.47 -2.28
CA PHE A 12 -16.31 -9.94 -3.58
C PHE A 12 -16.93 -8.57 -3.87
N GLY A 13 -18.10 -8.22 -3.31
CA GLY A 13 -18.65 -6.87 -3.45
C GLY A 13 -17.83 -5.84 -2.67
N ALA A 14 -17.59 -6.13 -1.39
CA ALA A 14 -16.71 -5.31 -0.54
C ALA A 14 -15.26 -5.32 -1.06
N ALA A 15 -14.74 -6.49 -1.48
CA ALA A 15 -13.41 -6.63 -2.05
C ALA A 15 -13.27 -6.05 -3.46
N LEU A 16 -14.35 -5.93 -4.25
CA LEU A 16 -14.32 -5.19 -5.52
C LEU A 16 -14.40 -3.68 -5.26
N CYS A 17 -15.07 -3.22 -4.20
CA CYS A 17 -14.98 -1.81 -3.78
C CYS A 17 -13.58 -1.48 -3.25
N TRP A 18 -12.97 -2.39 -2.47
CA TRP A 18 -11.58 -2.28 -2.01
C TRP A 18 -10.59 -2.36 -3.18
N LEU A 19 -10.76 -3.33 -4.09
CA LEU A 19 -9.94 -3.46 -5.29
C LEU A 19 -10.12 -2.26 -6.21
N PHE A 20 -11.32 -1.71 -6.38
CA PHE A 20 -11.55 -0.51 -7.18
C PHE A 20 -10.96 0.73 -6.52
N ALA A 21 -11.04 0.89 -5.19
CA ALA A 21 -10.34 1.95 -4.48
C ALA A 21 -8.81 1.80 -4.63
N VAL A 22 -8.27 0.59 -4.48
CA VAL A 22 -6.85 0.27 -4.68
C VAL A 22 -6.43 0.43 -6.14
N LEU A 23 -7.28 0.14 -7.13
CA LEU A 23 -7.00 0.35 -8.55
C LEU A 23 -7.11 1.83 -8.94
N VAL A 24 -8.03 2.61 -8.36
CA VAL A 24 -8.08 4.07 -8.53
C VAL A 24 -6.85 4.73 -7.87
N VAL A 25 -6.31 4.17 -6.79
CA VAL A 25 -4.99 4.55 -6.27
C VAL A 25 -3.87 4.11 -7.21
N LEU A 26 -3.82 2.84 -7.65
CA LEU A 26 -2.73 2.30 -8.49
C LEU A 26 -2.65 2.91 -9.90
N PHE A 27 -3.79 3.25 -10.52
CA PHE A 27 -3.86 3.97 -11.80
C PHE A 27 -3.94 5.50 -11.64
N GLY A 28 -4.17 5.99 -10.43
CA GLY A 28 -4.06 7.42 -10.06
C GLY A 28 -2.65 7.82 -9.62
N LEU A 29 -1.81 6.85 -9.24
CA LEU A 29 -0.37 7.01 -9.12
C LEU A 29 0.24 7.22 -10.51
N PRO A 30 1.20 8.16 -10.68
CA PRO A 30 1.85 8.38 -11.95
C PRO A 30 2.69 7.14 -12.34
N HIS A 31 2.30 6.47 -13.44
CA HIS A 31 3.13 5.43 -14.02
C HIS A 31 4.44 6.01 -14.54
N GLN A 32 5.57 5.51 -14.04
CA GLN A 32 6.88 5.77 -14.65
C GLN A 32 6.91 5.13 -16.04
N ALA A 33 7.07 5.95 -17.08
CA ALA A 33 7.26 5.48 -18.44
C ALA A 33 8.72 5.00 -18.62
N TRP A 34 8.92 3.79 -19.13
CA TRP A 34 10.25 3.19 -19.34
C TRP A 34 10.91 3.69 -20.65
N ALA A 35 10.91 5.00 -20.86
CA ALA A 35 11.79 5.62 -21.86
C ALA A 35 13.23 5.61 -21.32
N LYS A 36 14.24 5.72 -22.21
CA LYS A 36 15.57 6.11 -21.73
C LYS A 36 15.58 7.62 -21.50
N ASP A 37 16.06 8.04 -20.34
CA ASP A 37 16.15 9.45 -19.95
C ASP A 37 17.46 9.72 -19.19
N TYR A 38 17.77 11.00 -19.00
CA TYR A 38 18.93 11.44 -18.24
C TYR A 38 18.71 12.86 -17.71
N SER A 39 19.48 13.23 -16.69
CA SER A 39 19.49 14.58 -16.09
C SER A 39 20.92 15.08 -15.95
N ILE A 40 21.10 16.40 -16.04
CA ILE A 40 22.35 17.07 -15.67
C ILE A 40 22.20 17.54 -14.22
N GLU A 41 22.78 16.79 -13.28
CA GLU A 41 22.62 16.99 -11.84
C GLU A 41 23.49 18.11 -11.27
N GLN A 42 24.58 18.45 -11.97
CA GLN A 42 25.53 19.48 -11.57
C GLN A 42 26.28 20.01 -12.79
N VAL A 43 26.51 21.33 -12.81
CA VAL A 43 27.40 22.00 -13.76
C VAL A 43 28.38 22.86 -12.97
N LYS A 44 29.68 22.66 -13.18
CA LYS A 44 30.73 23.50 -12.61
C LYS A 44 31.62 24.02 -13.72
N ILE A 45 31.70 25.34 -13.83
CA ILE A 45 32.49 26.06 -14.83
C ILE A 45 33.53 26.88 -14.08
N ASP A 46 34.76 26.85 -14.56
CA ASP A 46 35.84 27.74 -14.16
C ASP A 46 36.34 28.45 -15.42
N ALA A 47 36.45 29.77 -15.38
CA ALA A 47 36.77 30.58 -16.54
C ALA A 47 37.80 31.65 -16.18
N THR A 48 38.99 31.58 -16.75
CA THR A 48 40.08 32.52 -16.50
C THR A 48 40.20 33.49 -17.67
N VAL A 49 39.92 34.77 -17.42
CA VAL A 49 40.14 35.85 -18.39
C VAL A 49 41.61 36.27 -18.35
N ASN A 50 42.24 36.36 -19.52
CA ASN A 50 43.67 36.63 -19.68
C ASN A 50 43.96 38.10 -20.07
N PRO A 51 45.20 38.59 -19.87
CA PRO A 51 45.61 39.94 -20.29
C PRO A 51 45.49 40.24 -21.79
N ASP A 52 45.53 39.19 -22.64
CA ASP A 52 45.30 39.25 -24.09
C ASP A 52 43.82 39.33 -24.49
N GLY A 53 42.90 39.43 -23.52
CA GLY A 53 41.45 39.48 -23.74
C GLY A 53 40.83 38.13 -24.16
N SER A 54 41.60 37.05 -24.19
CA SER A 54 41.07 35.69 -24.30
C SER A 54 40.48 35.20 -22.98
N MET A 55 39.79 34.06 -23.01
CA MET A 55 39.29 33.38 -21.83
C MET A 55 39.49 31.87 -21.95
N ASP A 56 40.26 31.27 -21.05
CA ASP A 56 40.38 29.82 -20.91
C ASP A 56 39.24 29.29 -20.03
N VAL A 57 38.52 28.28 -20.49
CA VAL A 57 37.34 27.73 -19.81
C VAL A 57 37.54 26.24 -19.52
N VAL A 58 37.08 25.80 -18.35
CA VAL A 58 36.97 24.39 -17.96
C VAL A 58 35.54 24.14 -17.46
N GLU A 59 34.78 23.27 -18.14
CA GLU A 59 33.46 22.85 -17.68
C GLU A 59 33.47 21.38 -17.23
N ASN A 60 33.05 21.08 -15.99
CA ASN A 60 32.60 19.77 -15.56
C ASN A 60 31.07 19.73 -15.57
N ARG A 61 30.48 18.69 -16.18
CA ARG A 61 29.03 18.43 -16.09
C ARG A 61 28.79 16.98 -15.66
N THR A 62 27.99 16.81 -14.60
CA THR A 62 27.61 15.50 -14.05
C THR A 62 26.26 15.07 -14.60
N PHE A 63 26.26 14.00 -15.38
CA PHE A 63 25.07 13.39 -15.95
C PHE A 63 24.63 12.21 -15.07
N ASN A 64 23.33 12.01 -14.96
CA ASN A 64 22.70 10.86 -14.32
C ASN A 64 21.84 10.16 -15.38
N PHE A 65 22.27 8.98 -15.83
CA PHE A 65 21.65 8.28 -16.95
C PHE A 65 20.70 7.20 -16.46
N ASN A 66 19.63 6.96 -17.22
CA ASN A 66 18.73 5.84 -17.03
C ASN A 66 18.41 5.21 -18.39
N GLY A 67 19.05 4.07 -18.69
CA GLY A 67 19.02 3.43 -20.02
C GLY A 67 20.43 3.20 -20.54
N ARG A 68 20.61 3.22 -21.86
CA ARG A 68 21.91 3.10 -22.55
C ARG A 68 22.16 4.32 -23.41
N PHE A 69 23.35 4.89 -23.29
CA PHE A 69 23.84 6.02 -24.07
C PHE A 69 25.25 5.70 -24.57
N ASN A 70 25.61 6.20 -25.75
CA ASN A 70 26.91 6.00 -26.37
C ASN A 70 27.88 7.15 -26.01
N GLY A 71 27.35 8.25 -25.48
CA GLY A 71 28.15 9.41 -25.10
C GLY A 71 27.34 10.68 -24.94
N VAL A 72 28.05 11.81 -24.91
CA VAL A 72 27.54 13.16 -24.68
C VAL A 72 28.17 14.17 -25.64
N TYR A 73 27.51 15.31 -25.85
CA TYR A 73 27.98 16.34 -26.76
C TYR A 73 27.73 17.76 -26.24
N TRP A 74 28.59 18.68 -26.64
CA TRP A 74 28.49 20.14 -26.45
C TRP A 74 28.50 20.82 -27.82
N LYS A 75 27.99 22.05 -27.88
CA LYS A 75 28.31 23.00 -28.94
C LYS A 75 29.05 24.18 -28.28
N ILE A 76 30.04 24.76 -28.95
CA ILE A 76 30.77 25.93 -28.45
C ILE A 76 30.75 26.96 -29.59
N PRO A 77 30.06 28.11 -29.43
CA PRO A 77 29.84 29.02 -30.55
C PRO A 77 31.07 29.83 -30.95
N GLU A 78 31.19 30.05 -32.25
CA GLU A 78 32.19 30.88 -32.93
C GLU A 78 31.47 31.88 -33.83
N GLY A 79 32.11 33.00 -34.18
CA GLY A 79 31.50 33.99 -35.08
C GLY A 79 32.06 35.39 -34.91
N VAL A 80 31.20 36.40 -35.07
CA VAL A 80 31.56 37.81 -34.93
C VAL A 80 30.65 38.49 -33.91
N TYR A 81 31.25 39.23 -32.98
CA TYR A 81 30.56 39.96 -31.91
C TYR A 81 31.29 41.26 -31.59
N ASP A 82 30.60 42.39 -31.52
CA ASP A 82 31.17 43.75 -31.49
C ASP A 82 32.25 44.00 -32.58
N GLY A 83 32.16 43.31 -33.72
CA GLY A 83 33.17 43.34 -34.79
C GLY A 83 34.44 42.51 -34.51
N ARG A 84 34.58 41.91 -33.32
CA ARG A 84 35.64 40.96 -32.97
C ARG A 84 35.30 39.57 -33.53
N ALA A 85 36.27 38.88 -34.11
CA ALA A 85 36.13 37.48 -34.48
C ALA A 85 36.39 36.59 -33.24
N ILE A 86 35.37 35.85 -32.80
CA ILE A 86 35.44 34.95 -31.66
C ILE A 86 35.68 33.53 -32.18
N THR A 87 36.81 32.94 -31.78
CA THR A 87 37.21 31.58 -32.18
C THR A 87 37.62 30.73 -30.98
N VAL A 88 37.42 29.42 -31.09
CA VAL A 88 37.64 28.44 -30.02
C VAL A 88 38.82 27.54 -30.39
N THR A 89 39.86 27.52 -29.54
CA THR A 89 41.07 26.71 -29.72
C THR A 89 41.30 25.78 -28.52
N ASP A 90 42.32 24.93 -28.63
CA ASP A 90 42.88 24.16 -27.50
C ASP A 90 41.91 23.17 -26.80
N ILE A 91 40.85 22.77 -27.52
CA ILE A 91 39.79 21.87 -27.03
C ILE A 91 40.37 20.53 -26.58
N LYS A 92 40.05 20.16 -25.33
CA LYS A 92 40.40 18.90 -24.68
C LYS A 92 39.17 18.34 -23.98
N ALA A 93 39.04 17.02 -23.93
CA ALA A 93 37.99 16.33 -23.18
C ALA A 93 38.56 15.25 -22.25
N GLY A 94 37.82 14.94 -21.19
CA GLY A 94 38.21 13.96 -20.18
C GLY A 94 37.01 13.42 -19.38
N LEU A 95 37.23 12.29 -18.71
CA LEU A 95 36.34 11.75 -17.69
C LEU A 95 36.80 12.26 -16.32
N ALA A 96 35.86 12.69 -15.48
CA ALA A 96 36.16 13.34 -14.20
C ALA A 96 35.22 12.87 -13.08
N GLU A 97 35.66 13.04 -11.83
CA GLU A 97 34.76 12.90 -10.69
C GLU A 97 33.73 14.05 -10.64
N LYS A 98 32.67 13.87 -9.84
CA LYS A 98 31.58 14.84 -9.70
C LYS A 98 32.08 16.21 -9.22
N GLY A 99 31.95 17.23 -10.06
CA GLY A 99 32.43 18.58 -9.77
C GLY A 99 33.97 18.76 -9.81
N SER A 100 34.72 17.75 -10.25
CA SER A 100 36.16 17.86 -10.48
C SER A 100 36.47 18.53 -11.82
N LEU A 101 37.26 19.59 -11.78
CA LEU A 101 37.75 20.27 -13.00
C LEU A 101 39.01 19.59 -13.57
N THR A 102 39.59 18.63 -12.85
CA THR A 102 40.67 17.78 -13.34
C THR A 102 40.12 16.41 -13.74
N PRO A 103 40.40 15.92 -14.96
CA PRO A 103 40.03 14.56 -15.36
C PRO A 103 40.91 13.52 -14.65
N TYR A 104 40.33 12.35 -14.37
CA TYR A 104 41.08 11.15 -14.03
C TYR A 104 41.52 10.38 -15.29
N THR A 105 40.79 10.53 -16.40
CA THR A 105 41.16 10.01 -17.73
C THR A 105 41.09 11.13 -18.75
N GLN A 106 42.23 11.49 -19.34
CA GLN A 106 42.29 12.37 -20.51
C GLN A 106 41.92 11.55 -21.77
N LEU A 107 40.95 12.03 -22.55
CA LEU A 107 40.54 11.35 -23.78
C LEU A 107 41.41 11.80 -24.98
N THR A 108 41.58 10.91 -25.95
CA THR A 108 42.31 11.22 -27.20
C THR A 108 41.34 11.80 -28.25
N GLN A 109 41.75 12.84 -28.98
CA GLN A 109 40.97 13.35 -30.10
C GLN A 109 41.09 12.41 -31.31
N ASN A 110 39.97 11.93 -31.84
CA ASN A 110 39.94 11.03 -33.00
C ASN A 110 38.56 11.09 -33.71
N ASP A 111 38.56 10.87 -35.02
CA ASP A 111 37.34 10.83 -35.85
C ASP A 111 36.75 9.42 -35.99
N SER A 112 37.31 8.41 -35.31
CA SER A 112 36.92 7.01 -35.48
C SER A 112 35.67 6.57 -34.70
N GLU A 113 35.05 7.45 -33.92
CA GLU A 113 33.91 7.16 -33.02
C GLU A 113 34.14 5.99 -32.02
N ASN A 114 35.40 5.69 -31.67
CA ASN A 114 35.73 4.63 -30.72
C ASN A 114 35.38 5.02 -29.28
N ASP A 115 35.05 4.03 -28.45
CA ASP A 115 34.96 4.17 -26.99
C ASP A 115 36.23 4.85 -26.41
N ASP A 116 36.03 5.71 -25.42
CA ASP A 116 37.06 6.52 -24.75
C ASP A 116 37.85 7.46 -25.69
N THR A 117 37.16 8.03 -26.70
CA THR A 117 37.68 9.11 -27.55
C THR A 117 36.76 10.34 -27.58
N PHE A 118 37.25 11.45 -28.12
CA PHE A 118 36.41 12.61 -28.43
C PHE A 118 36.67 13.14 -29.84
N GLN A 119 35.66 13.78 -30.42
CA GLN A 119 35.70 14.38 -31.75
C GLN A 119 35.31 15.86 -31.67
N VAL A 120 35.93 16.69 -32.51
CA VAL A 120 35.59 18.11 -32.67
C VAL A 120 35.16 18.33 -34.12
N LEU A 121 33.86 18.52 -34.32
CA LEU A 121 33.26 18.85 -35.62
C LEU A 121 33.13 20.37 -35.75
N ASN A 122 33.56 20.93 -36.88
CA ASN A 122 33.32 22.33 -37.21
C ASN A 122 31.98 22.43 -37.95
N GLU A 123 31.01 23.14 -37.37
CA GLU A 123 29.70 23.41 -37.95
C GLU A 123 29.52 24.93 -38.14
N GLU A 124 28.47 25.36 -38.83
CA GLU A 124 28.23 26.79 -39.07
C GLU A 124 27.96 27.53 -37.74
N GLY A 125 28.89 28.38 -37.32
CA GLY A 125 28.79 29.16 -36.08
C GLY A 125 29.04 28.39 -34.78
N VAL A 126 29.36 27.08 -34.81
CA VAL A 126 29.71 26.31 -33.60
C VAL A 126 30.78 25.23 -33.86
N LYS A 127 31.65 24.98 -32.88
CA LYS A 127 32.37 23.71 -32.77
C LYS A 127 31.54 22.74 -31.94
N ARG A 128 31.17 21.59 -32.50
CA ARG A 128 30.49 20.51 -31.76
C ARG A 128 31.53 19.53 -31.23
N VAL A 129 31.60 19.40 -29.91
CA VAL A 129 32.46 18.41 -29.25
C VAL A 129 31.60 17.19 -28.92
N LYS A 130 31.92 16.02 -29.46
CA LYS A 130 31.31 14.73 -29.09
C LYS A 130 32.31 13.92 -28.27
N ILE A 131 31.87 13.37 -27.15
CA ILE A 131 32.63 12.40 -26.35
C ILE A 131 31.96 11.03 -26.53
N PHE A 132 32.73 10.03 -26.93
CA PHE A 132 32.30 8.65 -27.07
C PHE A 132 32.73 7.86 -25.84
N HIS A 133 31.74 7.49 -25.03
CA HIS A 133 31.94 6.78 -23.77
C HIS A 133 30.59 6.10 -23.44
N PRO A 134 30.44 4.80 -23.73
CA PRO A 134 29.17 4.10 -23.51
C PRO A 134 28.85 3.94 -22.02
N VAL A 135 27.68 4.41 -21.60
CA VAL A 135 27.26 4.48 -20.20
C VAL A 135 25.87 3.85 -20.02
N ARG A 136 25.64 3.17 -18.88
CA ARG A 136 24.39 2.44 -18.62
C ARG A 136 23.86 2.58 -17.19
N SER A 137 22.79 3.36 -17.03
CA SER A 137 22.00 3.48 -15.80
C SER A 137 22.83 3.87 -14.55
N GLU A 138 23.72 4.85 -14.72
CA GLU A 138 24.70 5.28 -13.71
C GLU A 138 25.01 6.80 -13.82
N GLN A 139 25.79 7.33 -12.88
CA GLN A 139 26.20 8.73 -12.84
C GLN A 139 27.65 8.88 -13.31
N GLN A 140 27.86 9.63 -14.40
CA GLN A 140 29.19 9.92 -14.96
C GLN A 140 29.37 11.43 -15.09
N SER A 141 30.59 11.93 -14.84
CA SER A 141 30.92 13.34 -15.13
C SER A 141 31.97 13.43 -16.22
N TYR A 142 31.80 14.43 -17.07
CA TYR A 142 32.71 14.72 -18.16
C TYR A 142 33.26 16.13 -17.93
N VAL A 143 34.53 16.32 -18.27
CA VAL A 143 35.17 17.62 -18.27
C VAL A 143 35.64 17.97 -19.68
N ILE A 144 35.38 19.20 -20.10
CA ILE A 144 35.98 19.81 -21.29
C ILE A 144 36.77 21.04 -20.89
N SER A 145 37.84 21.34 -21.62
CA SER A 145 38.56 22.61 -21.52
C SER A 145 38.94 23.15 -22.89
N TYR A 146 38.91 24.47 -23.04
CA TYR A 146 39.09 25.17 -24.32
C TYR A 146 39.41 26.65 -24.12
N ARG A 147 40.08 27.27 -25.09
CA ARG A 147 40.39 28.71 -25.12
C ARG A 147 39.42 29.43 -26.05
N ILE A 148 38.85 30.54 -25.59
CA ILE A 148 38.08 31.48 -26.40
C ILE A 148 38.97 32.68 -26.69
N ASN A 149 39.29 32.91 -27.95
CA ASN A 149 40.10 34.05 -28.37
C ASN A 149 39.21 35.30 -28.56
N ASN A 150 39.75 36.48 -28.22
CA ASN A 150 39.05 37.77 -28.27
C ASN A 150 37.76 37.84 -27.44
N ALA A 151 37.64 37.12 -26.32
CA ALA A 151 36.43 37.05 -25.50
C ALA A 151 35.97 38.42 -24.94
N VAL A 152 36.90 39.27 -24.52
CA VAL A 152 36.64 40.57 -23.87
C VAL A 152 36.45 41.69 -24.90
N SER A 153 35.41 42.51 -24.72
CA SER A 153 35.27 43.80 -25.39
C SER A 153 36.05 44.85 -24.60
N VAL A 154 36.99 45.55 -25.23
CA VAL A 154 37.80 46.58 -24.54
C VAL A 154 37.43 47.95 -25.09
N TRP A 155 36.67 48.71 -24.31
CA TRP A 155 36.22 50.06 -24.63
C TRP A 155 37.19 51.11 -24.05
N SER A 156 37.02 52.37 -24.42
CA SER A 156 37.88 53.47 -23.95
C SER A 156 37.69 53.85 -22.47
N ASP A 157 36.66 53.31 -21.81
CA ASP A 157 36.31 53.54 -20.40
C ASP A 157 36.21 52.27 -19.54
N CYS A 158 35.94 51.09 -20.11
CA CYS A 158 35.98 49.80 -19.40
C CYS A 158 36.31 48.60 -20.30
N ALA A 159 36.87 47.54 -19.72
CA ALA A 159 36.82 46.20 -20.31
C ALA A 159 35.50 45.50 -19.91
N GLU A 160 34.90 44.74 -20.81
CA GLU A 160 33.60 44.07 -20.68
C GLU A 160 33.70 42.61 -21.13
N LEU A 161 33.42 41.67 -20.21
CA LEU A 161 33.05 40.29 -20.55
C LEU A 161 31.53 40.16 -20.49
N TYR A 162 30.88 39.85 -21.61
CA TYR A 162 29.43 39.61 -21.65
C TYR A 162 29.15 38.24 -22.29
N TRP A 163 28.89 37.24 -21.45
CA TRP A 163 29.05 35.83 -21.83
C TRP A 163 27.96 34.89 -21.27
N LYS A 164 27.50 33.96 -22.10
CA LYS A 164 26.54 32.88 -21.79
C LYS A 164 27.29 31.60 -21.41
N PHE A 165 27.48 31.39 -20.12
CA PHE A 165 28.13 30.18 -19.57
C PHE A 165 27.22 28.95 -19.60
N VAL A 166 25.90 29.13 -19.58
CA VAL A 166 24.95 28.11 -20.05
C VAL A 166 24.04 28.79 -21.06
N SER A 167 24.02 28.33 -22.32
CA SER A 167 23.05 28.83 -23.30
C SER A 167 21.71 28.09 -23.21
N ASP A 168 20.73 28.58 -23.93
CA ASP A 168 19.57 27.81 -24.36
C ASP A 168 19.96 26.73 -25.39
N GLY A 169 19.06 25.79 -25.66
CA GLY A 169 19.26 24.70 -26.62
C GLY A 169 19.94 23.44 -26.06
N TRP A 170 20.07 23.32 -24.74
CA TRP A 170 20.39 22.03 -24.09
C TRP A 170 19.19 21.09 -24.15
N ASP A 171 19.43 19.81 -24.45
CA ASP A 171 18.39 18.78 -24.57
C ASP A 171 17.65 18.52 -23.24
N VAL A 172 18.33 18.74 -22.10
CA VAL A 172 17.75 18.67 -20.74
C VAL A 172 18.23 19.83 -19.86
N PRO A 173 17.44 20.28 -18.86
CA PRO A 173 17.85 21.36 -17.96
C PRO A 173 19.12 21.06 -17.17
N SER A 174 20.01 22.06 -17.07
CA SER A 174 21.21 22.02 -16.24
C SER A 174 20.87 22.40 -14.80
N ASN A 175 21.08 21.51 -13.83
CA ASN A 175 20.83 21.76 -12.41
C ASN A 175 22.15 22.04 -11.67
N ASN A 176 22.06 22.72 -10.52
CA ASN A 176 23.18 23.06 -9.64
C ASN A 176 24.38 23.62 -10.42
N VAL A 177 24.14 24.73 -11.11
CA VAL A 177 25.13 25.44 -11.92
C VAL A 177 25.98 26.31 -11.01
N SER A 178 27.30 26.27 -11.21
CA SER A 178 28.27 27.18 -10.60
C SER A 178 29.28 27.58 -11.66
N CYS A 179 29.59 28.87 -11.74
CA CYS A 179 30.58 29.44 -12.64
C CYS A 179 31.45 30.43 -11.88
N GLU A 180 32.74 30.12 -11.71
CA GLU A 180 33.72 31.00 -11.08
C GLU A 180 34.58 31.63 -12.19
N ILE A 181 34.46 32.95 -12.37
CA ILE A 181 35.20 33.72 -13.39
C ILE A 181 36.33 34.47 -12.71
N HIS A 182 37.57 34.10 -13.03
CA HIS A 182 38.79 34.76 -12.58
C HIS A 182 39.15 35.89 -13.56
N LEU A 183 39.45 37.08 -13.03
CA LEU A 183 39.86 38.24 -13.82
C LEU A 183 41.40 38.39 -13.79
N PRO A 184 42.02 39.04 -14.79
CA PRO A 184 43.47 39.23 -14.86
C PRO A 184 43.95 40.35 -13.93
N VAL A 185 43.65 40.21 -12.62
CA VAL A 185 43.95 41.20 -11.59
C VAL A 185 45.47 41.36 -11.40
N PRO A 186 46.05 42.56 -11.63
CA PRO A 186 47.47 42.82 -11.43
C PRO A 186 47.92 42.60 -9.98
N GLU A 187 49.22 42.35 -9.80
CA GLU A 187 49.80 42.18 -8.47
C GLU A 187 49.55 43.41 -7.58
N GLY A 188 49.19 43.18 -6.31
CA GLY A 188 48.80 44.22 -5.36
C GLY A 188 47.37 44.76 -5.51
N GLN A 189 46.62 44.39 -6.56
CA GLN A 189 45.22 44.78 -6.74
C GLN A 189 44.25 43.67 -6.31
N SER A 190 42.96 44.02 -6.19
CA SER A 190 41.86 43.08 -5.93
C SER A 190 40.55 43.60 -6.52
N VAL A 191 39.56 42.72 -6.66
CA VAL A 191 38.20 43.08 -7.06
C VAL A 191 37.53 43.86 -5.91
N VAL A 192 36.93 45.00 -6.24
CA VAL A 192 36.15 45.85 -5.34
C VAL A 192 34.75 46.02 -5.96
N PRO A 193 33.78 45.17 -5.57
CA PRO A 193 32.46 45.16 -6.20
C PRO A 193 31.73 46.51 -6.09
N GLY A 194 31.25 47.02 -7.23
CA GLY A 194 30.56 48.31 -7.34
C GLY A 194 31.48 49.50 -7.60
N ASP A 195 32.79 49.35 -7.45
CA ASP A 195 33.82 50.38 -7.65
C ASP A 195 34.64 50.11 -8.93
N ASN A 196 35.69 49.28 -8.83
CA ASN A 196 36.54 48.93 -9.98
C ASN A 196 35.96 47.80 -10.85
N VAL A 197 35.09 46.95 -10.28
CA VAL A 197 34.40 45.86 -10.99
C VAL A 197 32.90 45.92 -10.72
N ARG A 198 32.09 45.76 -11.77
CA ARG A 198 30.64 45.56 -11.66
C ARG A 198 30.27 44.27 -12.39
N ALA A 199 29.36 43.50 -11.81
CA ALA A 199 28.97 42.20 -12.34
C ALA A 199 27.46 42.00 -12.20
N TRP A 200 26.82 41.58 -13.28
CA TRP A 200 25.39 41.36 -13.41
C TRP A 200 25.12 39.95 -13.93
N GLY A 201 24.03 39.33 -13.44
CA GLY A 201 23.65 37.95 -13.74
C GLY A 201 22.23 37.86 -14.27
N HIS A 202 22.09 37.22 -15.43
CA HIS A 202 20.87 37.14 -16.21
C HIS A 202 20.46 35.69 -16.47
N GLY A 203 19.15 35.43 -16.41
CA GLY A 203 18.58 34.13 -16.71
C GLY A 203 17.53 33.68 -15.69
N ALA A 204 17.58 32.40 -15.33
CA ALA A 204 16.67 31.79 -14.36
C ALA A 204 16.76 32.49 -12.99
N LEU A 205 15.61 32.95 -12.47
CA LEU A 205 15.49 33.89 -11.34
C LEU A 205 16.00 33.40 -9.97
N THR A 206 16.62 32.23 -9.87
CA THR A 206 17.19 31.64 -8.65
C THR A 206 18.68 31.88 -8.47
N GLY A 207 19.40 32.39 -9.47
CA GLY A 207 20.86 32.51 -9.39
C GLY A 207 21.42 33.65 -8.53
N LEU A 208 22.67 33.51 -8.07
CA LEU A 208 23.40 34.52 -7.30
C LEU A 208 24.61 35.04 -8.07
N VAL A 209 24.99 36.28 -7.78
CA VAL A 209 26.26 36.89 -8.17
C VAL A 209 26.98 37.29 -6.90
N THR A 210 28.21 36.81 -6.72
CA THR A 210 29.03 37.07 -5.54
C THR A 210 30.49 37.27 -5.93
N GLN A 211 31.31 37.86 -5.05
CA GLN A 211 32.75 37.89 -5.27
C GLN A 211 33.35 36.49 -5.07
N SER A 212 34.37 36.11 -5.87
CA SER A 212 35.14 34.88 -5.65
C SER A 212 35.80 34.87 -4.28
N LYS A 213 36.10 33.68 -3.74
CA LYS A 213 36.66 33.55 -2.38
C LYS A 213 38.05 34.18 -2.23
N ASP A 214 38.83 34.22 -3.31
CA ASP A 214 40.17 34.80 -3.37
C ASP A 214 40.19 36.31 -3.68
N LYS A 215 39.02 36.90 -3.96
CA LYS A 215 38.83 38.30 -4.37
C LYS A 215 39.48 38.70 -5.70
N LYS A 216 39.78 37.76 -6.59
CA LYS A 216 40.26 38.04 -7.97
C LYS A 216 39.20 37.87 -9.06
N GLY A 217 37.99 37.50 -8.69
CA GLY A 217 36.95 37.12 -9.64
C GLY A 217 35.53 37.27 -9.11
N VAL A 218 34.60 36.65 -9.83
CA VAL A 218 33.16 36.67 -9.56
C VAL A 218 32.63 35.25 -9.63
N LEU A 219 31.91 34.82 -8.60
CA LEU A 219 31.22 33.54 -8.52
C LEU A 219 29.73 33.72 -8.80
N PHE A 220 29.25 33.05 -9.83
CA PHE A 220 27.84 32.90 -10.18
C PHE A 220 27.36 31.50 -9.79
N THR A 221 26.16 31.38 -9.24
CA THR A 221 25.51 30.08 -9.02
C THR A 221 24.05 30.13 -9.46
N VAL A 222 23.47 29.03 -9.94
CA VAL A 222 22.06 28.94 -10.35
C VAL A 222 21.52 27.54 -10.04
N ASP A 223 20.43 27.45 -9.27
CA ASP A 223 19.85 26.15 -8.90
C ASP A 223 19.47 25.29 -10.11
N ARG A 224 19.01 25.94 -11.19
CA ARG A 224 18.57 25.31 -12.44
C ARG A 224 18.52 26.33 -13.58
N VAL A 225 18.91 25.89 -14.78
CA VAL A 225 18.72 26.58 -16.06
C VAL A 225 17.93 25.63 -16.97
N GLY A 226 16.75 26.05 -17.42
CA GLY A 226 15.90 25.31 -18.36
C GLY A 226 16.46 25.20 -19.78
N THR A 227 15.89 24.31 -20.59
CA THR A 227 16.31 24.06 -21.98
C THR A 227 16.16 25.27 -22.91
N TYR A 228 15.27 26.20 -22.57
CA TYR A 228 14.99 27.46 -23.28
C TYR A 228 15.37 28.68 -22.43
N GLU A 229 16.20 28.49 -21.40
CA GLU A 229 16.75 29.53 -20.54
C GLU A 229 18.27 29.54 -20.68
N PHE A 230 18.91 30.59 -20.20
CA PHE A 230 20.36 30.71 -20.15
C PHE A 230 20.82 31.09 -18.73
N ALA A 231 22.12 30.93 -18.47
CA ALA A 231 22.84 31.63 -17.41
C ALA A 231 23.95 32.47 -18.08
N GLU A 232 23.76 33.78 -18.02
CA GLU A 232 24.59 34.78 -18.66
C GLU A 232 25.12 35.75 -17.60
N SER A 233 26.37 36.17 -17.77
CA SER A 233 27.02 37.14 -16.91
C SER A 233 27.58 38.30 -17.73
N ARG A 234 27.39 39.51 -17.22
CA ARG A 234 28.03 40.72 -17.73
C ARG A 234 28.95 41.27 -16.65
N ILE A 235 30.23 41.47 -16.97
CA ILE A 235 31.26 41.89 -16.02
C ILE A 235 32.07 43.01 -16.65
N THR A 236 32.02 44.21 -16.06
CA THR A 236 32.89 45.34 -16.44
C THR A 236 34.02 45.51 -15.43
N PHE A 237 35.25 45.67 -15.90
CA PHE A 237 36.47 45.79 -15.09
C PHE A 237 37.50 46.75 -15.74
N PRO A 238 38.62 47.09 -15.06
CA PRO A 238 39.56 48.09 -15.56
C PRO A 238 40.32 47.65 -16.82
N ILE A 239 40.46 48.56 -17.78
CA ILE A 239 41.20 48.33 -19.05
C ILE A 239 42.66 47.91 -18.78
N SER A 240 43.28 48.45 -17.73
CA SER A 240 44.66 48.15 -17.33
C SER A 240 44.91 46.70 -16.88
N TRP A 241 43.86 45.89 -16.76
CA TRP A 241 43.96 44.45 -16.48
C TRP A 241 44.07 43.61 -17.78
N VAL A 242 43.73 44.20 -18.94
CA VAL A 242 43.85 43.60 -20.29
C VAL A 242 44.77 44.43 -21.18
N GLY A 243 45.98 44.68 -20.68
CA GLY A 243 46.94 45.63 -21.24
C GLY A 243 47.49 45.30 -22.64
N ASP A 244 47.33 44.06 -23.11
CA ASP A 244 47.79 43.62 -24.42
C ASP A 244 46.75 43.88 -25.54
N VAL A 245 45.54 44.34 -25.18
CA VAL A 245 44.44 44.61 -26.12
C VAL A 245 44.32 46.11 -26.40
N THR A 246 44.29 46.49 -27.69
CA THR A 246 44.07 47.90 -28.09
C THR A 246 42.60 48.31 -27.85
N PRO A 247 42.31 49.35 -27.04
CA PRO A 247 40.93 49.75 -26.76
C PRO A 247 40.21 50.35 -27.97
N ILE A 248 38.93 50.04 -28.11
CA ILE A 248 38.00 50.68 -29.04
C ILE A 248 37.72 52.10 -28.52
N SER A 249 37.76 53.11 -29.41
CA SER A 249 37.63 54.53 -29.06
C SER A 249 36.25 54.97 -28.53
N THR A 250 35.26 54.08 -28.58
CA THR A 250 33.91 54.28 -28.05
C THR A 250 33.91 54.17 -26.52
N LYS A 251 33.04 54.94 -25.85
CA LYS A 251 32.71 54.77 -24.42
C LYS A 251 31.45 53.92 -24.26
N ARG A 252 31.43 53.04 -23.26
CA ARG A 252 30.33 52.08 -23.05
C ARG A 252 29.86 51.96 -21.60
N LEU A 253 30.67 52.30 -20.59
CA LEU A 253 30.40 51.98 -19.18
C LEU A 253 29.07 52.56 -18.66
N ASP A 254 28.82 53.85 -18.90
CA ASP A 254 27.58 54.50 -18.44
C ASP A 254 26.34 53.87 -19.10
N ALA A 255 26.44 53.54 -20.39
CA ALA A 255 25.36 52.89 -21.14
C ALA A 255 25.09 51.44 -20.65
N ILE A 256 26.13 50.71 -20.22
CA ILE A 256 25.95 49.40 -19.56
C ILE A 256 25.18 49.60 -18.25
N ILE A 257 25.58 50.57 -17.43
CA ILE A 257 24.91 50.83 -16.14
C ILE A 257 23.44 51.22 -16.34
N ASP A 258 23.10 52.00 -17.36
CA ASP A 258 21.71 52.35 -17.72
C ASP A 258 20.90 51.14 -18.24
N GLU A 259 21.48 50.32 -19.12
CA GLU A 259 20.88 49.06 -19.62
C GLU A 259 20.53 48.13 -18.44
N GLU A 260 21.48 47.90 -17.55
CA GLU A 260 21.36 47.02 -16.39
C GLU A 260 20.41 47.54 -15.32
N THR A 261 20.46 48.84 -15.00
CA THR A 261 19.56 49.47 -14.02
C THR A 261 18.10 49.32 -14.44
N LYS A 262 17.81 49.54 -15.72
CA LYS A 262 16.47 49.40 -16.30
C LYS A 262 15.95 47.95 -16.25
N TRP A 263 16.83 46.96 -16.45
CA TRP A 263 16.46 45.55 -16.27
C TRP A 263 16.25 45.16 -14.81
N ALA A 264 17.05 45.70 -13.89
CA ALA A 264 16.89 45.48 -12.44
C ALA A 264 15.53 46.01 -11.93
N GLU A 265 15.11 47.20 -12.37
CA GLU A 265 13.77 47.74 -12.07
C GLU A 265 12.64 46.85 -12.60
N GLN A 266 12.71 46.44 -13.88
CA GLN A 266 11.71 45.56 -14.49
C GLN A 266 11.65 44.18 -13.81
N ALA A 267 12.80 43.62 -13.43
CA ALA A 267 12.87 42.37 -12.68
C ALA A 267 12.25 42.51 -11.28
N ASN A 268 12.48 43.64 -10.59
CA ASN A 268 11.88 43.90 -9.28
C ASN A 268 10.37 44.13 -9.36
N GLN A 269 9.86 44.80 -10.40
CA GLN A 269 8.41 44.91 -10.65
C GLN A 269 7.78 43.53 -10.90
N ARG A 270 8.39 42.67 -11.73
CA ARG A 270 7.94 41.27 -11.95
C ARG A 270 7.98 40.43 -10.67
N ARG A 271 9.03 40.59 -9.84
CA ARG A 271 9.13 39.93 -8.52
C ARG A 271 8.01 40.36 -7.58
N GLN A 272 7.61 41.63 -7.60
CA GLN A 272 6.51 42.12 -6.78
C GLN A 272 5.15 41.54 -7.23
N SER A 273 4.81 41.60 -8.52
CA SER A 273 3.52 41.06 -9.00
C SER A 273 3.40 39.55 -8.80
N MET A 274 4.51 38.79 -8.92
CA MET A 274 4.54 37.37 -8.56
C MET A 274 4.29 37.12 -7.07
N ARG A 275 4.87 37.92 -6.17
CA ARG A 275 4.60 37.84 -4.71
C ARG A 275 3.15 38.16 -4.39
N GLU A 276 2.56 39.16 -5.05
CA GLU A 276 1.16 39.54 -4.90
C GLU A 276 0.21 38.44 -5.41
N TYR A 277 0.54 37.79 -6.53
CA TYR A 277 -0.18 36.61 -7.02
C TYR A 277 -0.11 35.43 -6.05
N GLU A 278 1.08 35.10 -5.52
CA GLU A 278 1.22 34.03 -4.52
C GLU A 278 0.46 34.31 -3.23
N GLN A 279 0.54 35.53 -2.69
CA GLN A 279 -0.22 35.93 -1.51
C GLN A 279 -1.72 35.87 -1.76
N SER A 280 -2.18 36.28 -2.94
CA SER A 280 -3.58 36.17 -3.34
C SER A 280 -4.02 34.70 -3.42
N ARG A 281 -3.24 33.84 -4.07
CA ARG A 281 -3.47 32.39 -4.14
C ARG A 281 -3.55 31.77 -2.75
N LYS A 282 -2.63 32.09 -1.85
CA LYS A 282 -2.62 31.60 -0.45
C LYS A 282 -3.86 32.09 0.33
N LYS A 283 -4.29 33.34 0.16
CA LYS A 283 -5.54 33.84 0.76
C LYS A 283 -6.78 33.09 0.25
N TYR A 284 -6.86 32.82 -1.06
CA TYR A 284 -7.96 32.05 -1.65
C TYR A 284 -7.98 30.60 -1.14
N THR A 285 -6.83 29.90 -1.10
CA THR A 285 -6.79 28.50 -0.61
C THR A 285 -7.08 28.40 0.89
N GLN A 286 -6.56 29.33 1.71
CA GLN A 286 -6.87 29.40 3.14
C GLN A 286 -8.36 29.65 3.38
N THR A 287 -8.96 30.62 2.68
CA THR A 287 -10.38 30.95 2.79
C THR A 287 -11.25 29.74 2.40
N ALA A 288 -10.93 29.07 1.30
CA ALA A 288 -11.63 27.85 0.89
C ALA A 288 -11.49 26.71 1.93
N ALA A 289 -10.28 26.48 2.44
CA ALA A 289 -10.02 25.47 3.46
C ALA A 289 -10.82 25.74 4.76
N ASP A 290 -10.95 27.01 5.18
CA ASP A 290 -11.74 27.38 6.35
C ASP A 290 -13.25 27.16 6.16
N TYR A 291 -13.80 27.46 4.98
CA TYR A 291 -15.18 27.10 4.66
C TYR A 291 -15.40 25.58 4.68
N PHE A 292 -14.53 24.80 4.04
CA PHE A 292 -14.62 23.33 4.05
C PHE A 292 -14.46 22.72 5.44
N LYS A 293 -13.54 23.24 6.26
CA LYS A 293 -13.34 22.87 7.68
C LYS A 293 -14.62 23.05 8.48
N ASN A 294 -15.26 24.21 8.37
CA ASN A 294 -16.49 24.51 9.11
C ASN A 294 -17.67 23.63 8.65
N ILE A 295 -17.81 23.40 7.35
CA ILE A 295 -18.80 22.48 6.78
C ILE A 295 -18.57 21.04 7.27
N PHE A 296 -17.33 20.55 7.28
CA PHE A 296 -16.95 19.21 7.72
C PHE A 296 -17.27 18.97 9.21
N ILE A 297 -16.95 19.94 10.07
CA ILE A 297 -17.26 19.93 11.51
C ILE A 297 -18.78 19.84 11.74
N ALA A 298 -19.58 20.61 11.00
CA ALA A 298 -21.05 20.58 11.13
C ALA A 298 -21.70 19.32 10.53
N ALA A 299 -21.22 18.85 9.37
CA ALA A 299 -21.86 17.79 8.61
C ALA A 299 -21.69 16.39 9.23
N SER A 300 -20.55 16.08 9.84
CA SER A 300 -20.27 14.72 10.33
C SER A 300 -21.11 14.27 11.52
N PRO A 301 -21.34 15.08 12.59
CA PRO A 301 -22.26 14.71 13.66
C PRO A 301 -23.68 14.43 13.14
N ILE A 302 -24.18 15.29 12.24
CA ILE A 302 -25.47 15.12 11.57
C ILE A 302 -25.49 13.81 10.76
N THR A 303 -24.44 13.54 9.98
CA THR A 303 -24.29 12.31 9.17
C THR A 303 -24.30 11.05 10.04
N CYS A 304 -23.55 11.05 11.15
CA CYS A 304 -23.51 9.95 12.10
C CYS A 304 -24.87 9.71 12.77
N LEU A 305 -25.56 10.77 13.19
CA LEU A 305 -26.90 10.69 13.78
C LEU A 305 -27.93 10.13 12.79
N LEU A 306 -27.95 10.62 11.54
CA LEU A 306 -28.86 10.14 10.49
C LEU A 306 -28.62 8.67 10.15
N MET A 307 -27.37 8.26 10.00
CA MET A 307 -27.01 6.86 9.69
C MET A 307 -27.28 5.94 10.89
N GLY A 308 -27.00 6.38 12.12
CA GLY A 308 -27.34 5.67 13.36
C GLY A 308 -28.86 5.49 13.52
N PHE A 309 -29.65 6.54 13.29
CA PHE A 309 -31.11 6.49 13.33
C PHE A 309 -31.70 5.56 12.25
N PHE A 310 -31.20 5.63 11.02
CA PHE A 310 -31.69 4.79 9.94
C PHE A 310 -31.29 3.31 10.14
N ALA A 311 -30.10 3.04 10.67
CA ALA A 311 -29.69 1.70 11.11
C ALA A 311 -30.52 1.20 12.31
N TYR A 312 -30.83 2.05 13.29
CA TYR A 312 -31.77 1.74 14.38
C TYR A 312 -33.14 1.32 13.83
N LYS A 313 -33.74 2.13 12.95
CA LYS A 313 -35.05 1.88 12.34
C LYS A 313 -35.08 0.57 11.56
N ASN A 314 -34.01 0.25 10.83
CA ASN A 314 -33.89 -1.01 10.10
C ASN A 314 -33.71 -2.22 11.04
N TYR A 315 -32.88 -2.11 12.08
CA TYR A 315 -32.69 -3.17 13.08
C TYR A 315 -33.98 -3.44 13.89
N ALA A 316 -34.69 -2.39 14.30
CA ALA A 316 -35.99 -2.51 14.97
C ALA A 316 -37.04 -3.18 14.07
N ARG A 317 -37.11 -2.81 12.78
CA ARG A 317 -38.00 -3.45 11.80
C ARG A 317 -37.55 -4.87 11.40
N TYR A 318 -36.29 -5.24 11.60
CA TYR A 318 -35.84 -6.63 11.51
C TYR A 318 -36.35 -7.44 12.71
N ARG A 319 -36.14 -6.97 13.95
CA ARG A 319 -36.56 -7.65 15.18
C ARG A 319 -38.06 -7.98 15.16
N ARG A 320 -38.92 -7.01 14.80
CA ARG A 320 -40.39 -7.19 14.72
C ARG A 320 -40.87 -8.23 13.68
N LEU A 321 -40.00 -8.69 12.78
CA LEU A 321 -40.32 -9.68 11.74
C LEU A 321 -39.55 -11.00 11.92
N HIS A 322 -38.74 -11.08 12.97
CA HIS A 322 -37.96 -12.26 13.38
C HIS A 322 -38.12 -12.45 14.90
N GLU A 323 -39.34 -12.23 15.39
CA GLU A 323 -39.76 -12.55 16.75
C GLU A 323 -40.45 -13.93 16.70
N PRO A 324 -40.02 -14.91 17.50
CA PRO A 324 -40.64 -16.23 17.50
C PRO A 324 -42.03 -16.20 18.15
N LEU A 325 -42.89 -17.11 17.69
CA LEU A 325 -44.13 -17.49 18.34
C LEU A 325 -43.84 -18.30 19.61
N PHE A 326 -42.81 -19.16 19.59
CA PHE A 326 -42.32 -19.84 20.78
C PHE A 326 -41.61 -18.86 21.73
N LYS A 327 -42.12 -18.74 22.96
CA LYS A 327 -41.70 -17.72 23.94
C LYS A 327 -41.32 -18.26 25.32
N ASP A 328 -41.42 -19.56 25.54
CA ASP A 328 -41.14 -20.18 26.84
C ASP A 328 -39.62 -20.26 27.10
N THR A 329 -39.22 -20.10 28.37
CA THR A 329 -37.79 -20.13 28.78
C THR A 329 -37.13 -21.50 28.53
N TYR A 330 -37.91 -22.58 28.61
CA TYR A 330 -37.45 -23.97 28.61
C TYR A 330 -38.24 -24.82 27.62
N PHE A 331 -37.52 -25.61 26.80
CA PHE A 331 -38.10 -26.59 25.88
C PHE A 331 -37.53 -27.99 26.24
N ARG A 332 -38.36 -29.03 26.24
CA ARG A 332 -38.07 -30.33 26.89
C ARG A 332 -38.23 -31.55 25.97
N ASP A 333 -38.30 -31.31 24.66
CA ASP A 333 -38.58 -32.31 23.63
C ASP A 333 -37.61 -32.13 22.43
N VAL A 334 -37.72 -33.00 21.42
CA VAL A 334 -36.97 -32.92 20.17
C VAL A 334 -37.58 -31.82 19.28
N PRO A 335 -36.82 -30.78 18.89
CA PRO A 335 -37.42 -29.57 18.31
C PRO A 335 -37.83 -29.70 16.82
N SER A 336 -37.26 -30.66 16.09
CA SER A 336 -37.74 -31.16 14.79
C SER A 336 -37.24 -32.60 14.55
N HIS A 337 -37.54 -33.19 13.40
CA HIS A 337 -36.99 -34.49 12.97
C HIS A 337 -35.70 -34.36 12.13
N ASP A 338 -34.96 -33.26 12.28
CA ASP A 338 -33.70 -33.06 11.56
C ASP A 338 -32.51 -33.75 12.23
N ASN A 339 -31.54 -34.16 11.40
CA ASN A 339 -30.23 -34.61 11.86
C ASN A 339 -29.60 -33.54 12.79
N PRO A 340 -29.11 -33.88 14.00
CA PRO A 340 -28.62 -32.91 14.97
C PRO A 340 -27.51 -31.96 14.48
N VAL A 341 -26.74 -32.33 13.46
CA VAL A 341 -25.74 -31.46 12.82
C VAL A 341 -26.40 -30.25 12.14
N VAL A 342 -27.67 -30.33 11.73
CA VAL A 342 -28.43 -29.17 11.22
C VAL A 342 -28.63 -28.12 12.32
N TYR A 343 -28.86 -28.52 13.58
CA TYR A 343 -29.01 -27.60 14.70
C TYR A 343 -27.71 -26.85 15.03
N SER A 344 -26.58 -27.56 15.01
CA SER A 344 -25.27 -26.94 15.22
C SER A 344 -24.94 -25.95 14.10
N ILE A 345 -25.25 -26.28 12.84
CA ILE A 345 -25.11 -25.38 11.69
C ILE A 345 -26.02 -24.15 11.79
N LEU A 346 -27.28 -24.32 12.23
CA LEU A 346 -28.22 -23.22 12.44
C LEU A 346 -27.69 -22.21 13.46
N GLN A 347 -27.30 -22.68 14.65
CA GLN A 347 -26.67 -21.89 15.71
C GLN A 347 -25.37 -21.22 15.23
N ASN A 348 -24.52 -21.93 14.49
CA ASN A 348 -23.29 -21.41 13.90
C ASN A 348 -23.50 -20.64 12.59
N ARG A 349 -24.71 -20.07 12.38
CA ARG A 349 -25.05 -19.09 11.32
C ARG A 349 -24.94 -19.64 9.89
N GLY A 350 -25.19 -20.93 9.69
CA GLY A 350 -25.09 -21.59 8.38
C GLY A 350 -23.68 -22.02 8.02
N LYS A 351 -22.84 -22.31 9.02
CA LYS A 351 -21.51 -22.92 8.88
C LYS A 351 -21.40 -24.19 9.72
N CYS A 352 -20.75 -25.23 9.18
CA CYS A 352 -20.39 -26.43 9.94
C CYS A 352 -18.95 -26.33 10.46
N LYS A 353 -18.70 -26.82 11.69
CA LYS A 353 -17.35 -27.01 12.25
C LYS A 353 -16.99 -28.49 12.23
N SER A 354 -15.70 -28.80 12.19
CA SER A 354 -15.17 -30.17 12.24
C SER A 354 -15.66 -30.94 13.48
N MET A 355 -15.62 -30.33 14.66
CA MET A 355 -16.14 -30.88 15.93
C MET A 355 -17.61 -31.36 15.91
N PHE A 356 -18.41 -30.98 14.92
CA PHE A 356 -19.77 -31.51 14.80
C PHE A 356 -19.84 -32.86 14.08
N LEU A 357 -18.71 -33.38 13.57
CA LEU A 357 -18.59 -34.76 13.09
C LEU A 357 -18.94 -35.74 14.21
N THR A 358 -18.47 -35.48 15.43
CA THR A 358 -18.74 -36.28 16.62
C THR A 358 -20.24 -36.44 16.88
N ALA A 359 -21.03 -35.37 16.71
CA ALA A 359 -22.51 -35.42 16.80
C ALA A 359 -23.14 -36.27 15.68
N GLY A 360 -22.59 -36.25 14.46
CA GLY A 360 -23.04 -37.10 13.35
C GLY A 360 -22.74 -38.59 13.58
N ILE A 361 -21.57 -38.92 14.13
CA ILE A 361 -21.19 -40.30 14.48
C ILE A 361 -22.09 -40.82 15.62
N MET A 362 -22.34 -39.99 16.63
CA MET A 362 -23.25 -40.31 17.73
C MET A 362 -24.72 -40.46 17.25
N HIS A 363 -25.14 -39.70 16.23
CA HIS A 363 -26.44 -39.86 15.58
C HIS A 363 -26.58 -41.22 14.85
N LEU A 364 -25.55 -41.63 14.09
CA LEU A 364 -25.49 -42.98 13.49
C LEU A 364 -25.63 -44.09 14.55
N SER A 365 -25.08 -43.86 15.76
CA SER A 365 -25.24 -44.77 16.88
C SER A 365 -26.68 -44.79 17.44
N ALA A 366 -27.28 -43.61 17.64
CA ALA A 366 -28.67 -43.48 18.10
C ALA A 366 -29.69 -44.16 17.18
N ILE A 367 -29.50 -44.11 15.85
CA ILE A 367 -30.37 -44.77 14.85
C ILE A 367 -30.03 -46.26 14.60
N LYS A 368 -29.16 -46.85 15.43
CA LYS A 368 -28.66 -48.23 15.33
C LYS A 368 -28.06 -48.57 13.95
N ALA A 369 -27.39 -47.60 13.32
CA ALA A 369 -26.59 -47.82 12.11
C ALA A 369 -25.11 -48.10 12.41
N LEU A 370 -24.64 -47.66 13.59
CA LEU A 370 -23.29 -47.86 14.08
C LEU A 370 -23.33 -48.37 15.52
N ARG A 371 -22.48 -49.35 15.85
CA ARG A 371 -22.19 -49.77 17.22
C ARG A 371 -20.85 -49.19 17.65
N ILE A 372 -20.73 -48.83 18.92
CA ILE A 372 -19.45 -48.60 19.59
C ILE A 372 -19.24 -49.68 20.66
N GLU A 373 -18.03 -50.20 20.74
CA GLU A 373 -17.60 -51.22 21.71
C GLU A 373 -16.21 -50.85 22.23
N GLN A 374 -15.92 -51.18 23.49
CA GLN A 374 -14.55 -51.10 24.03
C GLN A 374 -13.69 -52.18 23.39
N ALA A 375 -12.45 -51.86 23.01
CA ALA A 375 -11.51 -52.81 22.42
C ALA A 375 -10.07 -52.31 22.57
N ASP A 376 -9.11 -53.24 22.62
CA ASP A 376 -7.71 -52.87 22.75
C ASP A 376 -7.13 -52.32 21.44
N ASP A 377 -6.23 -51.35 21.59
CA ASP A 377 -5.49 -50.74 20.50
C ASP A 377 -4.23 -51.52 20.13
N LYS A 378 -3.51 -51.04 19.11
CA LYS A 378 -2.33 -51.70 18.52
C LYS A 378 -1.16 -51.88 19.48
N ASP A 379 -1.13 -51.13 20.58
CA ASP A 379 -0.11 -51.16 21.65
C ASP A 379 -0.60 -51.82 22.95
N GLY A 380 -1.84 -52.33 22.98
CA GLY A 380 -2.46 -52.88 24.19
C GLY A 380 -3.04 -51.83 25.14
N SER A 381 -3.06 -50.55 24.76
CA SER A 381 -3.87 -49.54 25.47
C SER A 381 -5.36 -49.76 25.22
N ALA A 382 -6.20 -49.44 26.21
CA ALA A 382 -7.64 -49.58 26.09
C ALA A 382 -8.23 -48.46 25.22
N SER A 383 -9.05 -48.82 24.23
CA SER A 383 -9.51 -47.94 23.16
C SER A 383 -10.96 -48.24 22.75
N TRP A 384 -11.40 -47.63 21.64
CA TRP A 384 -12.78 -47.67 21.17
C TRP A 384 -12.86 -48.15 19.71
N ARG A 385 -13.72 -49.15 19.47
CA ARG A 385 -14.01 -49.72 18.15
C ARG A 385 -15.40 -49.30 17.68
N LEU A 386 -15.48 -48.83 16.44
CA LEU A 386 -16.73 -48.50 15.76
C LEU A 386 -17.03 -49.56 14.71
N THR A 387 -18.25 -50.10 14.73
CA THR A 387 -18.70 -51.18 13.82
C THR A 387 -19.97 -50.74 13.08
N ALA A 388 -19.95 -50.82 11.75
CA ALA A 388 -21.11 -50.59 10.89
C ALA A 388 -22.14 -51.73 11.05
N LEU A 389 -23.39 -51.37 11.35
CA LEU A 389 -24.53 -52.30 11.44
C LEU A 389 -25.47 -52.23 10.23
N LYS A 390 -25.38 -51.16 9.44
CA LYS A 390 -26.22 -50.89 8.26
C LYS A 390 -25.36 -50.44 7.08
N GLU A 391 -25.84 -50.69 5.88
CA GLU A 391 -25.20 -50.24 4.64
C GLU A 391 -25.59 -48.79 4.30
N PRO A 392 -24.75 -48.04 3.56
CA PRO A 392 -24.98 -46.62 3.31
C PRO A 392 -26.24 -46.33 2.48
N GLU A 393 -26.74 -47.32 1.73
CA GLU A 393 -27.98 -47.26 0.97
C GLU A 393 -29.21 -47.20 1.90
N GLU A 394 -29.16 -47.84 3.07
CA GLU A 394 -30.21 -47.82 4.11
C GLU A 394 -30.30 -46.48 4.86
N LEU A 395 -29.25 -45.65 4.78
CA LEU A 395 -29.21 -44.33 5.39
C LEU A 395 -29.96 -43.31 4.53
N THR A 396 -31.09 -42.81 5.02
CA THR A 396 -31.97 -41.87 4.30
C THR A 396 -31.49 -40.41 4.36
N ASP A 397 -30.79 -40.00 5.43
CA ASP A 397 -30.26 -38.64 5.56
C ASP A 397 -28.86 -38.50 4.93
N SER A 398 -28.65 -37.40 4.21
CA SER A 398 -27.42 -37.10 3.48
C SER A 398 -26.19 -36.84 4.38
N ILE A 399 -26.38 -36.36 5.61
CA ILE A 399 -25.31 -36.12 6.59
C ILE A 399 -24.88 -37.45 7.19
N ASP A 400 -25.84 -38.32 7.54
CA ASP A 400 -25.55 -39.66 8.06
C ASP A 400 -24.79 -40.50 7.02
N ARG A 401 -25.24 -40.51 5.76
CA ARG A 401 -24.51 -41.19 4.66
C ARG A 401 -23.11 -40.58 4.45
N ALA A 402 -22.96 -39.25 4.49
CA ALA A 402 -21.65 -38.61 4.36
C ALA A 402 -20.70 -38.93 5.52
N THR A 403 -21.24 -39.11 6.73
CA THR A 403 -20.50 -39.50 7.94
C THR A 403 -20.01 -40.94 7.82
N TYR A 404 -20.89 -41.86 7.38
CA TYR A 404 -20.54 -43.24 7.07
C TYR A 404 -19.43 -43.34 6.02
N GLU A 405 -19.52 -42.59 4.92
CA GLU A 405 -18.48 -42.57 3.89
C GLU A 405 -17.13 -42.03 4.39
N LEU A 406 -17.13 -41.06 5.32
CA LEU A 406 -15.89 -40.55 5.91
C LEU A 406 -15.21 -41.64 6.73
N LEU A 407 -15.94 -42.29 7.64
CA LEU A 407 -15.39 -43.36 8.48
C LEU A 407 -14.98 -44.59 7.65
N PHE A 408 -15.96 -45.25 7.04
CA PHE A 408 -15.82 -46.62 6.56
C PHE A 408 -15.31 -46.72 5.11
N LYS A 409 -15.58 -45.72 4.25
CA LYS A 409 -15.05 -45.73 2.86
C LYS A 409 -13.70 -44.99 2.73
N LYS A 410 -13.48 -43.90 3.48
CA LYS A 410 -12.30 -43.02 3.30
C LYS A 410 -11.19 -43.25 4.33
N VAL A 411 -11.49 -43.29 5.63
CA VAL A 411 -10.47 -43.50 6.67
C VAL A 411 -10.10 -44.97 6.80
N ALA A 412 -11.08 -45.87 7.00
CA ALA A 412 -10.81 -47.30 7.20
C ALA A 412 -9.98 -47.91 6.05
N SER A 413 -10.27 -47.52 4.80
CA SER A 413 -9.51 -48.01 3.63
C SER A 413 -8.06 -47.48 3.52
N LYS A 414 -7.59 -46.72 4.50
CA LYS A 414 -6.24 -46.14 4.57
C LYS A 414 -5.55 -46.32 5.93
N ALA A 415 -6.18 -47.07 6.85
CA ALA A 415 -5.54 -47.60 8.06
C ALA A 415 -4.53 -48.71 7.68
N LYS A 416 -3.47 -48.91 8.47
CA LYS A 416 -2.32 -49.74 8.07
C LYS A 416 -2.56 -51.27 8.05
N GLN A 417 -3.61 -51.79 8.68
CA GLN A 417 -3.86 -53.24 8.75
C GLN A 417 -5.34 -53.58 8.63
N GLN A 418 -5.78 -53.88 7.40
CA GLN A 418 -6.92 -54.75 7.12
C GLN A 418 -6.80 -55.34 5.70
N SER A 419 -7.38 -56.52 5.48
CA SER A 419 -7.19 -57.29 4.23
C SER A 419 -7.92 -56.65 3.05
N SER A 420 -7.36 -56.77 1.84
CA SER A 420 -7.74 -55.96 0.67
C SER A 420 -9.08 -56.31 0.01
N ASN A 421 -9.88 -57.23 0.59
CA ASN A 421 -11.04 -57.85 -0.08
C ASN A 421 -12.37 -57.81 0.70
N GLU A 422 -12.45 -57.18 1.87
CA GLU A 422 -13.70 -57.13 2.66
C GLU A 422 -14.39 -55.75 2.65
N THR A 423 -15.69 -55.74 2.91
CA THR A 423 -16.42 -54.51 3.21
C THR A 423 -15.91 -53.95 4.53
N HIS A 424 -15.40 -52.71 4.51
CA HIS A 424 -14.68 -52.12 5.63
C HIS A 424 -15.65 -51.67 6.75
N LYS A 425 -16.19 -52.63 7.50
CA LYS A 425 -17.25 -52.42 8.50
C LYS A 425 -16.73 -52.10 9.90
N VAL A 426 -15.42 -52.03 10.12
CA VAL A 426 -14.81 -51.83 11.45
C VAL A 426 -13.69 -50.79 11.36
N ILE A 427 -13.59 -49.92 12.36
CA ILE A 427 -12.52 -48.92 12.51
C ILE A 427 -12.25 -48.64 14.00
N ARG A 428 -10.98 -48.47 14.42
CA ARG A 428 -10.62 -47.98 15.77
C ARG A 428 -10.55 -46.46 15.80
N MET A 429 -10.73 -45.85 16.97
CA MET A 429 -10.52 -44.40 17.10
C MET A 429 -9.07 -43.97 16.84
N SER A 430 -8.08 -44.83 17.11
CA SER A 430 -6.68 -44.58 16.74
C SER A 430 -6.44 -44.51 15.23
N ASP A 431 -7.22 -45.23 14.40
CA ASP A 431 -7.11 -45.17 12.94
C ASP A 431 -7.48 -43.78 12.40
N LEU A 432 -8.40 -43.07 13.06
CA LEU A 432 -8.75 -41.68 12.72
C LEU A 432 -7.58 -40.73 12.97
N GLU A 433 -6.89 -40.88 14.11
CA GLU A 433 -5.74 -40.05 14.47
C GLU A 433 -4.49 -40.40 13.64
N GLU A 434 -4.23 -41.68 13.37
CA GLU A 434 -3.13 -42.14 12.51
C GLU A 434 -3.29 -41.58 11.09
N VAL A 435 -4.46 -41.74 10.46
CA VAL A 435 -4.71 -41.24 9.10
C VAL A 435 -4.69 -39.71 9.04
N ALA A 436 -5.12 -39.02 10.10
CA ALA A 436 -5.00 -37.56 10.21
C ALA A 436 -3.54 -37.08 10.32
N LYS A 437 -2.70 -37.77 11.11
CA LYS A 437 -1.27 -37.46 11.27
C LYS A 437 -0.45 -37.75 10.01
N GLU A 438 -0.67 -38.90 9.37
CA GLU A 438 0.10 -39.30 8.20
C GLU A 438 -0.29 -38.56 6.91
N LYS A 439 -1.58 -38.21 6.77
CA LYS A 439 -2.15 -37.75 5.49
C LYS A 439 -2.99 -36.48 5.71
N PRO A 440 -2.46 -35.44 6.39
CA PRO A 440 -3.24 -34.32 6.92
C PRO A 440 -4.02 -33.57 5.84
N GLU A 441 -3.43 -33.33 4.67
CA GLU A 441 -4.12 -32.69 3.54
C GLU A 441 -5.33 -33.51 3.05
N LYS A 442 -5.19 -34.84 2.97
CA LYS A 442 -6.27 -35.73 2.47
C LYS A 442 -7.38 -35.83 3.52
N TYR A 443 -7.03 -35.97 4.79
CA TYR A 443 -7.98 -35.96 5.90
C TYR A 443 -8.73 -34.62 5.98
N ALA A 444 -8.03 -33.48 5.92
CA ALA A 444 -8.63 -32.15 5.89
C ALA A 444 -9.56 -31.95 4.68
N ASN A 445 -9.19 -32.45 3.49
CA ASN A 445 -10.04 -32.40 2.30
C ASN A 445 -11.31 -33.27 2.43
N TRP A 446 -11.24 -34.43 3.09
CA TRP A 446 -12.44 -35.23 3.38
C TRP A 446 -13.34 -34.57 4.43
N LEU A 447 -12.75 -33.99 5.47
CA LEU A 447 -13.46 -33.26 6.53
C LEU A 447 -14.15 -32.00 5.97
N ASN A 448 -13.47 -31.26 5.08
CA ASN A 448 -14.05 -30.15 4.32
C ASN A 448 -15.15 -30.59 3.34
N SER A 449 -15.03 -31.78 2.76
CA SER A 449 -16.09 -32.36 1.92
C SER A 449 -17.34 -32.73 2.74
N TRP A 450 -17.14 -33.24 3.96
CA TRP A 450 -18.21 -33.56 4.91
C TRP A 450 -18.90 -32.30 5.44
N THR A 451 -18.17 -31.28 5.90
CA THR A 451 -18.76 -30.00 6.35
C THR A 451 -19.56 -29.33 5.22
N ALA A 452 -19.02 -29.32 3.99
CA ALA A 452 -19.72 -28.80 2.82
C ALA A 452 -20.94 -29.64 2.40
N ASN A 453 -21.03 -30.91 2.80
CA ASN A 453 -22.25 -31.71 2.65
C ASN A 453 -23.29 -31.34 3.71
N ALA A 454 -22.90 -31.33 4.99
CA ALA A 454 -23.77 -30.95 6.10
C ALA A 454 -24.35 -29.54 5.94
N GLU A 455 -23.54 -28.56 5.53
CA GLU A 455 -24.02 -27.21 5.17
C GLU A 455 -25.04 -27.26 4.03
N ARG A 456 -24.76 -28.00 2.95
CA ARG A 456 -25.68 -28.14 1.81
C ARG A 456 -27.03 -28.70 2.27
N ALA A 457 -27.04 -29.77 3.06
CA ALA A 457 -28.24 -30.38 3.63
C ALA A 457 -29.05 -29.36 4.47
N ALA A 458 -28.40 -28.64 5.40
CA ALA A 458 -29.03 -27.59 6.19
C ALA A 458 -29.57 -26.43 5.32
N TYR A 459 -28.90 -26.08 4.20
CA TYR A 459 -29.41 -25.10 3.23
C TYR A 459 -30.57 -25.62 2.35
N HIS A 460 -30.78 -26.94 2.27
CA HIS A 460 -31.96 -27.55 1.66
C HIS A 460 -33.18 -27.50 2.58
N LYS A 461 -33.01 -27.61 3.91
CA LYS A 461 -34.09 -27.46 4.94
C LYS A 461 -34.69 -26.03 5.05
N HIS A 462 -34.35 -25.14 4.13
CA HIS A 462 -34.94 -23.79 3.93
C HIS A 462 -34.79 -22.76 5.08
N TYR A 463 -34.35 -23.14 6.28
CA TYR A 463 -34.16 -22.26 7.45
C TYR A 463 -33.33 -20.99 7.22
N PHE A 464 -32.51 -20.93 6.18
CA PHE A 464 -31.69 -19.76 5.79
C PHE A 464 -32.29 -18.94 4.63
N LYS A 465 -33.62 -18.87 4.52
CA LYS A 465 -34.36 -18.23 3.42
C LYS A 465 -35.19 -17.02 3.91
N ASP A 466 -34.48 -15.99 4.38
CA ASP A 466 -35.06 -14.66 4.61
C ASP A 466 -35.77 -14.12 3.35
N THR A 467 -37.05 -13.77 3.49
CA THR A 467 -37.90 -13.19 2.45
C THR A 467 -37.66 -11.69 2.27
N HIS A 468 -37.25 -10.99 3.32
CA HIS A 468 -37.00 -9.54 3.36
C HIS A 468 -35.53 -9.20 3.07
N LYS A 469 -35.06 -9.70 1.92
CA LYS A 469 -33.71 -9.49 1.41
C LYS A 469 -33.28 -8.01 1.38
N ASN A 470 -31.97 -7.82 1.25
CA ASN A 470 -31.25 -6.54 1.12
C ASN A 470 -31.05 -5.73 2.42
N ARG A 471 -31.76 -5.99 3.54
CA ARG A 471 -31.57 -5.19 4.77
C ARG A 471 -30.15 -5.24 5.36
N VAL A 472 -29.50 -6.40 5.35
CA VAL A 472 -28.09 -6.52 5.80
C VAL A 472 -27.13 -5.80 4.86
N TRP A 473 -27.39 -5.84 3.54
CA TRP A 473 -26.60 -5.10 2.54
C TRP A 473 -26.76 -3.59 2.74
N LEU A 474 -27.98 -3.12 3.02
CA LEU A 474 -28.28 -1.73 3.35
C LEU A 474 -27.55 -1.26 4.63
N MET A 475 -27.34 -2.13 5.64
CA MET A 475 -26.44 -1.81 6.75
C MET A 475 -24.97 -1.68 6.32
N THR A 476 -24.49 -2.54 5.41
CA THR A 476 -23.13 -2.45 4.86
C THR A 476 -22.91 -1.14 4.07
N VAL A 477 -23.90 -0.71 3.28
CA VAL A 477 -23.87 0.57 2.55
C VAL A 477 -23.77 1.74 3.54
N LEU A 478 -24.55 1.74 4.62
CA LEU A 478 -24.45 2.78 5.66
C LEU A 478 -23.06 2.84 6.29
N CYS A 479 -22.46 1.70 6.66
CA CYS A 479 -21.10 1.68 7.22
C CYS A 479 -20.06 2.31 6.28
N GLY A 480 -20.18 2.12 4.96
CA GLY A 480 -19.29 2.77 3.99
C GLY A 480 -19.54 4.28 3.89
N LEU A 481 -20.81 4.70 3.86
CA LEU A 481 -21.19 6.10 3.72
C LEU A 481 -20.80 6.96 4.94
N VAL A 482 -20.65 6.39 6.14
CA VAL A 482 -20.12 7.09 7.34
C VAL A 482 -18.77 7.77 7.06
N PHE A 483 -17.91 7.13 6.24
CA PHE A 483 -16.62 7.68 5.86
C PHE A 483 -16.65 8.38 4.49
N ILE A 484 -17.34 7.81 3.50
CA ILE A 484 -17.36 8.38 2.14
C ILE A 484 -17.97 9.79 2.12
N VAL A 485 -19.11 10.01 2.78
CA VAL A 485 -19.82 11.30 2.70
C VAL A 485 -18.99 12.45 3.31
N PRO A 486 -18.33 12.30 4.47
CA PRO A 486 -17.53 13.38 5.03
C PRO A 486 -16.10 13.49 4.44
N PHE A 487 -15.47 12.38 4.03
CA PHE A 487 -14.10 12.43 3.50
C PHE A 487 -13.99 12.68 1.99
N ALA A 488 -15.01 12.40 1.17
CA ALA A 488 -14.94 12.66 -0.27
C ALA A 488 -14.70 14.16 -0.61
N PRO A 489 -15.33 15.14 0.07
CA PRO A 489 -14.93 16.55 -0.08
C PRO A 489 -13.48 16.78 0.36
N MET A 490 -13.07 16.23 1.52
CA MET A 490 -11.74 16.41 2.07
C MET A 490 -10.64 15.89 1.12
N ALA A 491 -10.87 14.77 0.44
CA ALA A 491 -9.95 14.21 -0.56
C ALA A 491 -9.69 15.13 -1.76
N ILE A 492 -10.63 16.01 -2.10
CA ILE A 492 -10.47 17.01 -3.17
C ILE A 492 -9.66 18.22 -2.68
N VAL A 493 -9.76 18.58 -1.39
CA VAL A 493 -9.02 19.73 -0.82
C VAL A 493 -7.62 19.34 -0.33
N ILE A 494 -7.40 18.07 0.04
CA ILE A 494 -6.12 17.52 0.53
C ILE A 494 -4.90 17.91 -0.33
N PRO A 495 -4.91 17.78 -1.67
CA PRO A 495 -3.79 18.18 -2.53
C PRO A 495 -3.46 19.68 -2.48
N PHE A 496 -4.42 20.53 -2.07
CA PHE A 496 -4.24 21.98 -1.93
C PHE A 496 -3.83 22.41 -0.51
N ILE A 497 -3.85 21.48 0.46
CA ILE A 497 -3.54 21.73 1.88
C ILE A 497 -2.18 21.15 2.28
N PHE A 498 -1.71 20.10 1.60
CA PHE A 498 -0.50 19.35 1.99
C PHE A 498 0.82 20.13 1.91
N SER A 499 0.85 21.38 1.42
CA SER A 499 2.03 22.25 1.50
C SER A 499 2.34 22.74 2.92
N ASP A 500 1.33 22.89 3.78
CA ASP A 500 1.41 23.64 5.04
C ASP A 500 0.87 22.84 6.23
N TRP A 501 1.28 21.57 6.35
CA TRP A 501 0.86 20.67 7.45
C TRP A 501 0.98 21.29 8.86
N GLY A 502 1.99 22.13 9.10
CA GLY A 502 2.17 22.82 10.39
C GLY A 502 1.07 23.83 10.73
N ASN A 503 0.51 24.52 9.73
CA ASN A 503 -0.48 25.58 9.93
C ASN A 503 -1.92 25.04 10.05
N LEU A 504 -2.20 23.83 9.57
CA LEU A 504 -3.51 23.19 9.73
C LEU A 504 -3.76 22.69 11.17
N ILE A 505 -2.69 22.48 11.94
CA ILE A 505 -2.72 22.04 13.36
C ILE A 505 -2.96 23.26 14.27
N GLY A 506 -3.96 24.08 13.94
CA GLY A 506 -4.41 25.18 14.78
C GLY A 506 -5.00 24.69 16.13
N PRO A 507 -5.42 25.60 17.03
CA PRO A 507 -5.85 25.26 18.40
C PRO A 507 -7.09 24.34 18.53
N ALA A 508 -7.68 23.93 17.41
CA ALA A 508 -8.76 22.95 17.32
C ALA A 508 -8.27 21.51 16.98
N ALA A 509 -6.96 21.27 16.80
CA ALA A 509 -6.44 19.99 16.29
C ALA A 509 -6.85 18.75 17.12
N TRP A 510 -7.05 18.93 18.42
CA TRP A 510 -7.54 17.91 19.36
C TRP A 510 -8.96 17.40 19.07
N LEU A 511 -9.74 18.08 18.22
CA LEU A 511 -11.05 17.61 17.76
C LEU A 511 -10.98 16.51 16.70
N TRP A 512 -9.86 16.36 15.97
CA TRP A 512 -9.73 15.32 14.94
C TRP A 512 -9.80 13.88 15.52
N PRO A 513 -9.11 13.53 16.63
CA PRO A 513 -9.32 12.25 17.31
C PRO A 513 -10.76 12.04 17.78
N LEU A 514 -11.42 13.07 18.32
CA LEU A 514 -12.81 12.99 18.79
C LEU A 514 -13.79 12.71 17.65
N TYR A 515 -13.59 13.39 16.51
CA TYR A 515 -14.33 13.20 15.26
C TYR A 515 -14.18 11.77 14.72
N LEU A 516 -12.94 11.27 14.65
CA LEU A 516 -12.66 9.90 14.21
C LEU A 516 -13.27 8.87 15.16
N ALA A 517 -13.20 9.09 16.47
CA ALA A 517 -13.82 8.23 17.48
C ALA A 517 -15.36 8.18 17.34
N LEU A 518 -16.02 9.30 17.02
CA LEU A 518 -17.45 9.34 16.76
C LEU A 518 -17.84 8.50 15.53
N GLN A 519 -17.08 8.61 14.43
CA GLN A 519 -17.32 7.84 13.20
C GLN A 519 -17.03 6.35 13.38
N VAL A 520 -15.90 6.00 13.99
CA VAL A 520 -15.54 4.61 14.30
C VAL A 520 -16.55 4.00 15.27
N GLY A 521 -16.96 4.71 16.32
CA GLY A 521 -18.01 4.28 17.24
C GLY A 521 -19.35 4.03 16.53
N THR A 522 -19.75 4.93 15.63
CA THR A 522 -20.95 4.79 14.80
C THR A 522 -20.85 3.56 13.88
N MET A 523 -19.73 3.38 13.17
CA MET A 523 -19.48 2.21 12.31
C MET A 523 -19.50 0.90 13.10
N VAL A 524 -18.84 0.84 14.26
CA VAL A 524 -18.82 -0.32 15.15
C VAL A 524 -20.22 -0.64 15.66
N TRP A 525 -21.01 0.37 16.01
CA TRP A 525 -22.40 0.20 16.44
C TRP A 525 -23.30 -0.33 15.31
N ILE A 526 -23.27 0.26 14.11
CA ILE A 526 -24.04 -0.22 12.95
C ILE A 526 -23.62 -1.65 12.60
N THR A 527 -22.32 -1.92 12.58
CA THR A 527 -21.76 -3.27 12.33
C THR A 527 -22.19 -4.27 13.40
N SER A 528 -22.28 -3.86 14.67
CA SER A 528 -22.79 -4.70 15.76
C SER A 528 -24.28 -5.05 15.58
N LYS A 529 -25.12 -4.08 15.16
CA LYS A 529 -26.52 -4.37 14.82
C LYS A 529 -26.63 -5.28 13.59
N ALA A 530 -25.86 -5.01 12.53
CA ALA A 530 -25.82 -5.83 11.31
C ALA A 530 -25.39 -7.28 11.61
N ARG A 531 -24.38 -7.48 12.47
CA ARG A 531 -23.95 -8.80 12.96
C ARG A 531 -25.02 -9.55 13.77
N LYS A 532 -26.05 -8.88 14.30
CA LYS A 532 -27.21 -9.50 14.97
C LYS A 532 -28.35 -9.85 14.01
N MET A 533 -28.32 -9.38 12.77
CA MET A 533 -29.35 -9.68 11.75
C MET A 533 -28.99 -10.99 11.01
N ARG A 534 -29.62 -12.10 11.39
CA ARG A 534 -29.46 -13.42 10.76
C ARG A 534 -30.50 -13.58 9.65
N LYS A 535 -30.11 -14.19 8.52
CA LYS A 535 -30.99 -14.39 7.36
C LYS A 535 -31.80 -15.68 7.47
N LEU A 536 -32.70 -15.73 8.45
CA LEU A 536 -33.51 -16.92 8.74
C LEU A 536 -34.88 -16.87 8.03
N SER A 537 -35.51 -18.02 7.79
CA SER A 537 -36.96 -18.11 7.57
C SER A 537 -37.70 -18.03 8.92
N VAL A 538 -39.03 -17.87 8.90
CA VAL A 538 -39.85 -17.91 10.13
C VAL A 538 -39.62 -19.24 10.89
N GLU A 539 -39.68 -20.37 10.19
CA GLU A 539 -39.40 -21.70 10.77
C GLU A 539 -37.98 -21.78 11.37
N GLY A 540 -37.00 -21.13 10.71
CA GLY A 540 -35.63 -21.05 11.21
C GLY A 540 -35.47 -20.16 12.44
N VAL A 541 -36.37 -19.21 12.68
CA VAL A 541 -36.44 -18.40 13.91
C VAL A 541 -37.10 -19.22 15.03
N GLU A 542 -38.21 -19.92 14.77
CA GLU A 542 -38.84 -20.81 15.75
C GLU A 542 -37.90 -21.92 16.21
N LEU A 543 -37.22 -22.59 15.28
CA LEU A 543 -36.29 -23.68 15.59
C LEU A 543 -35.08 -23.17 16.39
N ASP A 544 -34.56 -21.98 16.06
CA ASP A 544 -33.46 -21.38 16.82
C ASP A 544 -33.89 -20.97 18.24
N ALA A 545 -35.12 -20.49 18.42
CA ALA A 545 -35.68 -20.17 19.74
C ALA A 545 -35.89 -21.43 20.60
N LYS A 546 -36.49 -22.49 20.04
CA LYS A 546 -36.62 -23.80 20.71
C LYS A 546 -35.27 -24.39 21.09
N LEU A 547 -34.25 -24.29 20.23
CA LEU A 547 -32.89 -24.75 20.53
C LEU A 547 -32.21 -23.92 21.63
N GLN A 548 -32.49 -22.61 21.74
CA GLN A 548 -32.00 -21.79 22.85
C GLN A 548 -32.68 -22.19 24.17
N ALA A 549 -34.01 -22.38 24.18
CA ALA A 549 -34.76 -22.80 25.37
C ALA A 549 -34.44 -24.24 25.81
N LEU A 550 -34.18 -25.16 24.87
CA LEU A 550 -33.66 -26.50 25.14
C LEU A 550 -32.25 -26.43 25.73
N LYS A 551 -31.40 -25.51 25.23
CA LYS A 551 -30.07 -25.25 25.79
C LYS A 551 -30.12 -24.66 27.21
N HIS A 552 -31.10 -23.83 27.54
CA HIS A 552 -31.32 -23.39 28.93
C HIS A 552 -31.74 -24.56 29.81
N TRP A 553 -32.75 -25.34 29.40
CA TRP A 553 -33.21 -26.50 30.16
C TRP A 553 -32.06 -27.48 30.44
N PHE A 554 -31.22 -27.79 29.46
CA PHE A 554 -30.00 -28.58 29.60
C PHE A 554 -28.94 -28.02 30.58
N ASN A 555 -29.02 -26.76 31.02
CA ASN A 555 -28.13 -26.18 32.05
C ASN A 555 -28.80 -26.09 33.43
N ASP A 556 -30.13 -26.18 33.51
CA ASP A 556 -30.91 -25.80 34.70
C ASP A 556 -31.81 -26.92 35.26
N PHE A 557 -32.08 -28.01 34.52
CA PHE A 557 -33.22 -28.92 34.80
C PHE A 557 -33.24 -29.55 36.20
N THR A 558 -32.09 -29.90 36.78
CA THR A 558 -31.98 -30.39 38.17
C THR A 558 -32.42 -29.37 39.21
N ARG A 559 -32.22 -28.09 38.93
CA ARG A 559 -32.55 -26.95 39.80
C ARG A 559 -34.02 -26.56 39.72
N LEU A 560 -34.73 -27.03 38.69
CA LEU A 560 -36.16 -26.80 38.51
C LEU A 560 -37.02 -27.73 39.38
N ASN A 561 -36.45 -28.77 39.99
CA ASN A 561 -37.16 -29.84 40.71
C ASN A 561 -38.28 -30.50 39.88
N GLU A 562 -38.15 -30.49 38.56
CA GLU A 562 -39.13 -31.06 37.63
C GLU A 562 -38.94 -32.57 37.48
N ALA A 563 -40.04 -33.29 37.24
CA ALA A 563 -40.00 -34.71 36.93
C ALA A 563 -39.23 -34.94 35.61
N VAL A 564 -38.04 -35.50 35.71
CA VAL A 564 -37.17 -35.79 34.56
C VAL A 564 -37.83 -36.90 33.71
N PRO A 565 -37.87 -36.78 32.36
CA PRO A 565 -38.46 -37.80 31.51
C PRO A 565 -37.74 -39.16 31.67
N ASN A 566 -38.49 -40.22 31.94
CA ASN A 566 -37.96 -41.60 32.02
C ASN A 566 -37.90 -42.31 30.64
N ASP A 567 -38.14 -41.60 29.53
CA ASP A 567 -38.06 -42.16 28.19
C ASP A 567 -36.61 -42.21 27.67
N VAL A 568 -36.05 -43.42 27.66
CA VAL A 568 -34.77 -43.80 27.06
C VAL A 568 -34.63 -43.35 25.59
N VAL A 569 -35.70 -43.41 24.80
CA VAL A 569 -35.68 -43.09 23.36
C VAL A 569 -35.65 -41.57 23.14
N LEU A 570 -36.34 -40.80 23.99
CA LEU A 570 -36.22 -39.34 24.04
C LEU A 570 -34.80 -38.95 24.49
N TRP A 571 -34.31 -39.50 25.61
CA TRP A 571 -32.95 -39.22 26.11
C TRP A 571 -31.88 -39.49 25.07
N SER A 572 -32.00 -40.61 24.34
CA SER A 572 -31.01 -40.96 23.32
C SER A 572 -30.91 -39.92 22.21
N LYS A 573 -32.02 -39.25 21.85
CA LYS A 573 -32.03 -38.12 20.89
C LYS A 573 -31.49 -36.84 21.54
N LEU A 574 -31.91 -36.54 22.77
CA LEU A 574 -31.52 -35.35 23.52
C LEU A 574 -30.01 -35.28 23.76
N LEU A 575 -29.35 -36.40 24.09
CA LEU A 575 -27.89 -36.45 24.30
C LEU A 575 -27.11 -36.07 23.03
N VAL A 576 -27.52 -36.54 21.85
CA VAL A 576 -26.88 -36.17 20.57
C VAL A 576 -27.09 -34.67 20.27
N ILE A 577 -28.25 -34.13 20.61
CA ILE A 577 -28.54 -32.69 20.47
C ILE A 577 -27.70 -31.87 21.47
N ALA A 578 -27.48 -32.37 22.69
CA ALA A 578 -26.61 -31.73 23.68
C ALA A 578 -25.14 -31.66 23.19
N VAL A 579 -24.64 -32.68 22.50
CA VAL A 579 -23.33 -32.64 21.82
C VAL A 579 -23.34 -31.61 20.67
N ALA A 580 -24.35 -31.64 19.80
CA ALA A 580 -24.48 -30.68 18.69
C ALA A 580 -24.60 -29.21 19.15
N LEU A 581 -25.18 -28.97 20.32
CA LEU A 581 -25.31 -27.66 20.96
C LEU A 581 -24.11 -27.28 21.86
N GLY A 582 -23.14 -28.18 22.05
CA GLY A 582 -21.96 -27.96 22.90
C GLY A 582 -22.31 -27.75 24.38
N VAL A 583 -23.14 -28.63 24.95
CA VAL A 583 -23.51 -28.66 26.39
C VAL A 583 -23.49 -30.05 27.00
N SER A 584 -23.08 -31.09 26.25
CA SER A 584 -23.13 -32.50 26.67
C SER A 584 -22.45 -32.82 28.01
N GLN A 585 -21.33 -32.16 28.34
CA GLN A 585 -20.63 -32.37 29.61
C GLN A 585 -21.51 -32.01 30.82
N LYS A 586 -22.14 -30.83 30.81
CA LYS A 586 -23.07 -30.42 31.88
C LYS A 586 -24.31 -31.31 31.95
N VAL A 587 -24.86 -31.67 30.78
CA VAL A 587 -26.01 -32.57 30.71
C VAL A 587 -25.66 -33.93 31.33
N LEU A 588 -24.44 -34.44 31.14
CA LEU A 588 -23.96 -35.67 31.79
C LEU A 588 -23.85 -35.52 33.32
N GLU A 589 -23.27 -34.43 33.80
CA GLU A 589 -23.13 -34.13 35.24
C GLU A 589 -24.50 -34.10 35.93
N GLU A 590 -25.44 -33.33 35.37
CA GLU A 590 -26.78 -33.13 35.93
C GLU A 590 -27.65 -34.42 35.79
N ILE A 591 -27.48 -35.23 34.73
CA ILE A 591 -28.13 -36.56 34.61
C ILE A 591 -27.62 -37.52 35.70
N ARG A 592 -26.30 -37.52 35.99
CA ARG A 592 -25.71 -38.40 37.02
C ARG A 592 -26.25 -38.09 38.42
N VAL A 593 -26.66 -36.85 38.68
CA VAL A 593 -27.36 -36.47 39.91
C VAL A 593 -28.85 -36.88 39.87
N ALA A 594 -29.53 -36.71 38.74
CA ALA A 594 -30.99 -36.89 38.64
C ALA A 594 -31.46 -38.34 38.44
N LEU A 595 -30.67 -39.18 37.75
CA LEU A 595 -31.09 -40.51 37.27
C LEU A 595 -29.99 -41.60 37.48
N PRO A 596 -29.45 -41.78 38.70
CA PRO A 596 -28.35 -42.73 38.95
C PRO A 596 -28.67 -44.17 38.49
N GLN A 597 -29.91 -44.63 38.68
CA GLN A 597 -30.35 -45.98 38.29
C GLN A 597 -30.31 -46.26 36.77
N TYR A 598 -30.19 -45.24 35.92
CA TYR A 598 -30.00 -45.37 34.47
C TYR A 598 -28.55 -45.10 34.02
N VAL A 599 -27.68 -44.66 34.94
CA VAL A 599 -26.26 -44.43 34.69
C VAL A 599 -25.43 -45.70 34.88
N ASP A 600 -25.81 -46.53 35.86
CA ASP A 600 -25.06 -47.74 36.20
C ASP A 600 -25.32 -48.92 35.24
N ASP A 601 -26.48 -48.98 34.59
CA ASP A 601 -26.75 -49.90 33.47
C ASP A 601 -26.44 -49.26 32.12
N ALA A 602 -25.24 -49.55 31.60
CA ALA A 602 -24.79 -49.09 30.29
C ALA A 602 -25.56 -49.67 29.09
N GLN A 603 -26.41 -50.69 29.27
CA GLN A 603 -27.29 -51.19 28.20
C GLN A 603 -28.59 -50.37 28.08
N SER A 604 -28.99 -49.66 29.14
CA SER A 604 -30.28 -48.94 29.20
C SER A 604 -30.37 -47.79 28.19
N ILE A 605 -29.31 -46.99 28.01
CA ILE A 605 -29.27 -45.85 27.08
C ILE A 605 -28.06 -45.99 26.13
N PRO A 606 -28.24 -46.50 24.89
CA PRO A 606 -27.13 -46.79 23.96
C PRO A 606 -26.25 -45.60 23.55
N THR A 607 -26.68 -44.37 23.81
CA THR A 607 -25.91 -43.14 23.58
C THR A 607 -25.15 -42.65 24.82
N TYR A 608 -25.42 -43.18 26.02
CA TYR A 608 -24.76 -42.78 27.27
C TYR A 608 -23.28 -43.18 27.29
N ILE A 609 -22.95 -44.35 26.73
CA ILE A 609 -21.57 -44.85 26.54
C ILE A 609 -20.64 -43.84 25.85
N TRP A 610 -21.18 -42.95 25.01
CA TRP A 610 -20.38 -41.93 24.32
C TRP A 610 -19.84 -40.85 25.25
N LEU A 611 -20.55 -40.58 26.34
CA LEU A 611 -20.29 -39.44 27.23
C LEU A 611 -19.56 -39.87 28.50
N ASN A 612 -19.81 -41.09 28.99
CA ASN A 612 -19.23 -41.58 30.24
C ASN A 612 -17.74 -41.95 30.07
N SER A 613 -16.91 -41.54 31.03
CA SER A 613 -15.52 -42.01 31.18
C SER A 613 -15.50 -43.30 32.00
N TYR A 614 -14.67 -44.27 31.62
CA TYR A 614 -14.50 -45.52 32.35
C TYR A 614 -13.13 -45.53 33.04
N SER A 615 -12.96 -46.34 34.10
CA SER A 615 -11.80 -46.26 35.01
C SER A 615 -10.41 -46.44 34.36
N TRP A 616 -10.36 -46.85 33.10
CA TRP A 616 -9.15 -47.09 32.31
C TRP A 616 -9.18 -46.41 30.93
N THR A 617 -10.24 -45.66 30.58
CA THR A 617 -10.39 -45.00 29.27
C THR A 617 -11.09 -43.65 29.32
N ASP A 618 -10.54 -42.69 28.56
CA ASP A 618 -11.24 -41.47 28.13
C ASP A 618 -12.56 -41.84 27.43
N SER A 619 -13.59 -40.99 27.55
CA SER A 619 -14.86 -41.25 26.87
C SER A 619 -14.72 -41.23 25.35
N PRO A 620 -15.61 -41.93 24.61
CA PRO A 620 -15.63 -41.89 23.14
C PRO A 620 -15.70 -40.46 22.58
N LEU A 621 -16.46 -39.57 23.25
CA LEU A 621 -16.57 -38.17 22.87
C LEU A 621 -15.22 -37.45 22.97
N SER A 622 -14.51 -37.56 24.11
CA SER A 622 -13.24 -36.85 24.31
C SER A 622 -12.13 -37.38 23.40
N THR A 623 -12.16 -38.68 23.06
CA THR A 623 -11.21 -39.31 22.14
C THR A 623 -11.42 -38.85 20.68
N LEU A 624 -12.68 -38.76 20.22
CA LEU A 624 -12.99 -38.20 18.90
C LEU A 624 -12.70 -36.71 18.81
N ASP A 625 -13.11 -35.91 19.80
CA ASP A 625 -12.88 -34.46 19.74
C ASP A 625 -11.37 -34.14 19.76
N ARG A 626 -10.54 -34.91 20.49
CA ARG A 626 -9.07 -34.77 20.47
C ARG A 626 -8.48 -35.01 19.08
N SER A 627 -8.83 -36.11 18.42
CA SER A 627 -8.32 -36.45 17.08
C SER A 627 -8.83 -35.50 15.99
N VAL A 628 -10.09 -35.07 16.06
CA VAL A 628 -10.71 -34.13 15.10
C VAL A 628 -10.20 -32.69 15.28
N LEU A 629 -9.90 -32.25 16.50
CA LEU A 629 -9.37 -30.90 16.76
C LEU A 629 -7.87 -30.81 16.47
N GLY A 630 -7.09 -31.85 16.78
CA GLY A 630 -5.64 -31.90 16.54
C GLY A 630 -5.27 -31.72 15.07
N SER A 631 -6.12 -32.16 14.13
CA SER A 631 -5.89 -31.99 12.69
C SER A 631 -6.08 -30.57 12.18
N ALA A 632 -6.81 -29.71 12.91
CA ALA A 632 -7.23 -28.39 12.41
C ALA A 632 -6.18 -27.30 12.63
N THR A 633 -5.50 -27.30 13.78
CA THR A 633 -4.60 -26.22 14.24
C THR A 633 -3.33 -26.08 13.40
N ALA A 634 -2.78 -27.20 12.91
CA ALA A 634 -1.57 -27.24 12.08
C ALA A 634 -1.66 -26.40 10.79
N SER A 635 -2.88 -26.14 10.30
CA SER A 635 -3.13 -25.48 9.00
C SER A 635 -2.97 -23.95 9.00
N THR A 636 -2.96 -23.29 10.16
CA THR A 636 -3.26 -21.84 10.26
C THR A 636 -2.03 -20.95 10.54
N ILE A 637 -0.87 -21.53 10.83
CA ILE A 637 0.30 -20.79 11.38
C ILE A 637 1.19 -20.18 10.27
N ALA A 638 1.11 -20.66 9.03
CA ALA A 638 2.10 -20.42 7.97
C ALA A 638 1.95 -19.09 7.18
N SER A 639 1.25 -18.06 7.68
CA SER A 639 0.62 -17.06 6.79
C SER A 639 0.89 -15.57 7.03
N SER A 640 1.80 -15.14 7.92
CA SER A 640 1.98 -13.68 8.19
C SER A 640 3.28 -13.24 8.88
N ARG A 641 4.08 -12.38 8.23
CA ARG A 641 4.97 -11.36 8.84
C ARG A 641 5.51 -10.33 7.79
N ASP A 642 6.21 -9.31 8.30
CA ASP A 642 6.91 -8.19 7.60
C ASP A 642 6.01 -7.05 7.04
N SER A 643 6.37 -5.74 6.94
CA SER A 643 7.63 -4.95 7.12
C SER A 643 7.42 -3.40 7.31
N PHE A 644 8.50 -2.57 7.38
CA PHE A 644 8.68 -1.11 6.98
C PHE A 644 8.91 0.07 8.00
N GLY A 645 9.60 1.16 7.53
CA GLY A 645 9.77 2.52 8.13
C GLY A 645 10.79 3.49 7.41
N GLY A 646 10.74 4.85 7.56
CA GLY A 646 11.76 5.87 7.07
C GLY A 646 11.31 7.34 6.70
N GLY A 647 12.23 8.35 6.56
CA GLY A 647 12.04 9.82 6.18
C GLY A 647 13.33 10.72 6.35
N SER A 648 13.50 12.06 6.11
CA SER A 648 12.75 13.23 5.51
C SER A 648 13.63 14.55 5.38
N PHE A 649 13.15 15.66 4.72
CA PHE A 649 13.70 17.09 4.59
C PHE A 649 14.94 17.35 3.65
N GLY A 650 15.44 18.56 3.22
CA GLY A 650 15.21 20.06 3.24
C GLY A 650 16.40 20.81 2.52
N GLY A 651 16.59 22.11 2.12
CA GLY A 651 15.99 23.49 2.17
C GLY A 651 16.71 24.49 1.15
N GLY A 652 16.68 25.86 1.23
CA GLY A 652 17.27 26.79 0.16
C GLY A 652 17.50 28.34 0.37
N GLY A 653 17.80 29.12 -0.70
CA GLY A 653 18.34 30.53 -0.72
C GLY A 653 17.78 31.57 -1.76
N GLY A 654 18.53 32.63 -2.16
CA GLY A 654 18.07 33.82 -2.94
C GLY A 654 18.60 33.95 -4.40
N GLY A 655 18.13 34.94 -5.23
CA GLY A 655 18.19 34.81 -6.72
C GLY A 655 18.33 36.02 -7.70
N PHE A 656 18.29 35.70 -9.02
CA PHE A 656 18.77 36.40 -10.25
C PHE A 656 17.78 37.40 -10.91
N SER A 657 18.25 38.11 -11.95
CA SER A 657 17.48 39.02 -12.81
C SER A 657 16.98 38.36 -14.11
N GLY A 658 15.78 38.74 -14.57
CA GLY A 658 15.17 38.28 -15.83
C GLY A 658 15.31 39.27 -16.99
N GLY A 659 16.46 39.95 -17.07
CA GLY A 659 16.91 40.72 -18.23
C GLY A 659 17.94 39.93 -19.06
N GLY A 660 18.80 40.64 -19.81
CA GLY A 660 19.90 40.03 -20.58
C GLY A 660 19.48 39.35 -21.89
N GLY A 661 20.30 38.41 -22.34
CA GLY A 661 20.21 37.65 -23.58
C GLY A 661 21.10 38.17 -24.71
N GLY A 662 21.84 39.26 -24.48
CA GLY A 662 22.68 39.93 -25.48
C GLY A 662 24.14 39.50 -25.49
N GLY A 663 24.59 38.68 -24.55
CA GLY A 663 25.96 38.17 -24.46
C GLY A 663 26.27 37.13 -25.54
N PHE A 664 27.55 37.02 -25.88
CA PHE A 664 28.06 35.96 -26.76
C PHE A 664 28.28 34.65 -25.97
N GLY A 665 28.66 33.57 -26.64
CA GLY A 665 29.03 32.32 -25.98
C GLY A 665 27.89 31.32 -25.80
N GLY A 666 28.15 30.14 -25.24
CA GLY A 666 29.45 29.69 -24.75
C GLY A 666 29.41 28.22 -24.37
N GLY A 667 28.68 27.91 -23.30
CA GLY A 667 28.23 26.54 -22.99
C GLY A 667 27.03 26.16 -23.88
N GLY A 668 27.28 26.08 -25.19
CA GLY A 668 26.28 25.91 -26.25
C GLY A 668 25.54 24.57 -26.20
N GLY A 669 24.25 24.61 -26.56
CA GLY A 669 23.28 23.52 -26.43
C GLY A 669 23.80 22.10 -26.68
N GLY A 670 23.90 21.32 -25.59
CA GLY A 670 24.41 19.95 -25.55
C GLY A 670 23.42 18.91 -25.01
N GLY A 671 23.86 17.65 -24.93
CA GLY A 671 23.02 16.52 -24.51
C GLY A 671 23.72 15.16 -24.61
N ALA A 672 22.95 14.08 -24.69
CA ALA A 672 23.40 12.69 -24.75
C ALA A 672 22.70 11.89 -25.86
N PHE A 673 23.41 10.91 -26.44
CA PHE A 673 22.94 10.11 -27.59
C PHE A 673 22.83 8.61 -27.29
#